data_AF-E1K0L5-F1
#
_entry.id   AF-E1K0L5-F1
#
_cell.length_a   1.000
_cell.length_b   1.000
_cell.length_c   1.000
_cell.angle_alpha   90.00
_cell.angle_beta   90.00
_cell.angle_gamma   90.00
#
_symmetry.space_group_name_H-M   'P 1'
#
loop_
_entity.id
_entity.type
_entity.pdbx_description
1 polymer ?
#
loop_
_entity_poly.entity_id
_entity_poly.type
_entity_poly.pdbx_seq_one_letter_code
_entity_poly.pdbx_strand_id
1 'polypeptide(L)'
;MLLYPWKTQGSAIVKALVTKFRPVRLVRLLLVLLVIAPCWFVAAATDALATDAAQAAVREPQPPQADPLPPVAPGEETDAAHGFRVELVKSAPSAGTMRVGGAASFAARIFDGERELDRGDYVCRWRSDTEARFLETEGPFTNTAVFLRPGRQRVWVEVVPRSGPSEGLAAVSVPVELDVAQPAFSLGVRPSSPLVGEETTVVIRDFPVHDGVEFRWDPLPASAKLVRVGERSLTFYPTAAGEVPVHVSATAGAGAGDTADLGAATVRVRAREYAVAVADKGLTGPPATVWREGEGPVAASGVAVRQNVRLLARISPSPHNPPLAYAWSLCPGARARGGTDGREIEASRDAVGPCKASVEIRDARGLLLGRGEGGFTVAVSQEELDAAVANARETDRLTRAAADAWDAGDAAGALEAAGRAVRKNPRDAPALTAYDRISRDKARLDDTLAKADAALGMDDFGEVAAMLGEAAKICPRAEAIGAMRQAAVARRETLDRVARLLAAARDKWDAGAVDGALKLTGQALSLDPNHAAAKAERERMVADRDRLIAALKQSTSYLAAKRFDSAGEALAEARAICPRFPAIAELTRAIAARKDKAWRMDERLARARDQWNAGDADGALATLTEAARLDPEHAGAAATKRKLAQAREHLGAAEDRAEAALDAGKIDAAKAALSAASGINPRHERLKQLQAALAHRVDRDRRVAGLAAEAERRNAAGDTDGAILALNDLIALVPDNAKATATRDALVRARDAANEALSRAKDALASGRYDLALGAVAEAEKANPKLPALAGWRDKIQAARKRAEAVAASRLATAEKLFAQKDIPGADAALRAAREAGPLPSALAGKARDLSRRIEAGLARQAAARREQANRVRTTAQTADADRRARCAAIGRQAAAKRSGGDHAGAIRDYQSLLNLCPDTCQAYNNVGASLFSLGYAAESLPWFDEAVKCAPDERLYRDNAALTQKRLAQSRQPDPEKAATCKAAFETAESRRVGGDLSGAMEGYRRVVATCPDFCAAYNNMGLALHKLGRTAQALPLFERALRCNPKENLFKDNYELTAKRLRTAERRP
;
A
#
# COMPACT_ATOMS: atom_id res chain seq x y z
N MET A 1 49.18 -10.03 30.51
CA MET A 1 50.40 -10.09 29.67
C MET A 1 49.93 -10.30 28.22
N LEU A 2 50.37 -9.63 27.14
CA LEU A 2 51.03 -8.32 26.85
C LEU A 2 50.70 -8.03 25.34
N LEU A 3 50.62 -6.83 24.76
CA LEU A 3 50.50 -5.44 25.26
C LEU A 3 49.98 -4.52 24.11
N TYR A 4 48.95 -3.69 24.39
CA TYR A 4 48.73 -2.32 23.85
C TYR A 4 48.39 -2.10 22.32
N PRO A 5 47.87 -0.91 21.90
CA PRO A 5 46.73 -0.17 22.50
C PRO A 5 45.77 0.60 21.53
N TRP A 6 44.58 0.95 22.05
CA TRP A 6 43.82 2.23 21.86
C TRP A 6 43.07 2.63 20.54
N LYS A 7 41.73 2.59 20.66
CA LYS A 7 40.72 3.68 20.48
C LYS A 7 40.91 4.85 19.46
N THR A 8 39.91 4.97 18.58
CA THR A 8 39.01 6.15 18.35
C THR A 8 37.65 5.59 17.86
N GLN A 9 36.47 5.99 18.35
CA GLN A 9 35.69 7.23 18.12
C GLN A 9 35.52 7.66 16.64
N GLY A 10 34.28 7.69 16.15
CA GLY A 10 33.91 8.27 14.85
C GLY A 10 32.78 7.53 14.13
N SER A 11 31.53 7.99 14.27
CA SER A 11 30.38 7.47 13.51
C SER A 11 29.94 8.46 12.43
N ALA A 12 30.34 8.25 11.17
CA ALA A 12 29.64 8.80 10.00
C ALA A 12 30.00 8.09 8.68
N ILE A 13 28.98 7.53 8.00
CA ILE A 13 28.74 7.61 6.55
C ILE A 13 29.97 7.50 5.60
N VAL A 14 30.48 6.28 5.35
CA VAL A 14 31.03 5.88 4.03
C VAL A 14 30.71 4.41 3.72
N LYS A 15 29.49 4.14 3.26
CA LYS A 15 29.20 3.01 2.33
C LYS A 15 27.88 3.13 1.54
N ALA A 16 27.38 4.36 1.39
CA ALA A 16 26.27 4.72 0.51
C ALA A 16 26.44 6.19 0.08
N LEU A 17 26.18 6.49 -1.21
CA LEU A 17 26.63 7.70 -1.92
C LEU A 17 28.18 7.81 -1.99
N VAL A 18 28.83 8.34 -3.02
CA VAL A 18 28.40 9.06 -4.26
C VAL A 18 28.99 8.29 -5.46
N THR A 19 28.28 8.02 -6.56
CA THR A 19 28.26 8.91 -7.75
C THR A 19 26.97 8.83 -8.58
N LYS A 20 26.10 9.82 -8.41
CA LYS A 20 25.38 10.41 -9.54
C LYS A 20 26.20 11.62 -10.02
N PHE A 21 26.77 11.57 -11.22
CA PHE A 21 26.85 12.75 -12.09
C PHE A 21 26.98 12.31 -13.55
N ARG A 22 26.31 13.04 -14.45
CA ARG A 22 26.23 12.72 -15.88
C ARG A 22 27.41 13.34 -16.64
N PRO A 23 28.08 12.62 -17.56
CA PRO A 23 28.69 13.26 -18.72
C PRO A 23 27.58 13.63 -19.71
N VAL A 24 27.51 14.90 -20.11
CA VAL A 24 26.64 15.33 -21.23
C VAL A 24 27.41 15.21 -22.53
N ARG A 25 26.91 14.41 -23.47
CA ARG A 25 27.10 14.59 -24.92
C ARG A 25 25.89 14.06 -25.67
N LEU A 26 25.34 14.90 -26.56
CA LEU A 26 24.22 14.57 -27.43
C LEU A 26 24.73 13.71 -28.60
N VAL A 27 23.86 12.85 -29.16
CA VAL A 27 23.53 12.84 -30.61
C VAL A 27 22.34 11.92 -30.90
N ARG A 28 21.38 12.46 -31.67
CA ARG A 28 20.33 11.78 -32.47
C ARG A 28 19.56 10.58 -31.86
N LEU A 29 18.35 10.90 -31.39
CA LEU A 29 17.15 10.34 -32.04
C LEU A 29 16.17 11.49 -32.28
N LEU A 30 15.86 11.81 -33.53
CA LEU A 30 14.93 12.88 -33.90
C LEU A 30 14.46 12.69 -35.34
N LEU A 31 13.21 12.28 -35.55
CA LEU A 31 12.51 12.36 -36.84
C LEU A 31 10.99 12.18 -36.64
N VAL A 32 10.32 13.29 -36.34
CA VAL A 32 8.87 13.48 -36.51
C VAL A 32 8.71 14.82 -37.18
N LEU A 33 7.92 14.86 -38.27
CA LEU A 33 7.48 16.06 -39.01
C LEU A 33 8.58 17.05 -39.42
N LEU A 34 8.93 17.04 -40.71
CA LEU A 34 9.65 18.15 -41.35
C LEU A 34 8.88 18.61 -42.59
N VAL A 35 8.28 19.79 -42.49
CA VAL A 35 7.67 20.50 -43.63
C VAL A 35 8.78 21.25 -44.35
N ILE A 36 9.08 20.88 -45.59
CA ILE A 36 9.80 21.74 -46.54
C ILE A 36 9.09 21.69 -47.90
N ALA A 37 8.33 22.75 -48.17
CA ALA A 37 8.37 23.42 -49.45
C ALA A 37 9.29 24.65 -49.27
N PRO A 38 9.80 25.32 -50.34
CA PRO A 38 9.37 25.21 -51.73
C PRO A 38 10.52 25.12 -52.77
N CYS A 39 10.11 25.17 -54.05
CA CYS A 39 10.90 25.47 -55.25
C CYS A 39 11.79 24.36 -55.85
N TRP A 40 11.75 24.10 -57.17
CA TRP A 40 10.91 24.67 -58.24
C TRP A 40 10.59 23.62 -59.34
N PHE A 41 9.36 23.70 -59.86
CA PHE A 41 8.82 23.19 -61.14
C PHE A 41 9.46 21.99 -61.87
N VAL A 42 8.64 20.93 -62.03
CA VAL A 42 8.29 20.40 -63.37
C VAL A 42 6.78 20.06 -63.39
N ALA A 43 5.95 20.89 -64.04
CA ALA A 43 4.62 20.55 -64.59
C ALA A 43 3.92 21.80 -65.18
N ALA A 44 3.98 21.99 -66.50
CA ALA A 44 3.04 22.82 -67.27
C ALA A 44 3.10 22.42 -68.76
N ALA A 45 2.04 22.74 -69.51
CA ALA A 45 1.86 22.49 -70.95
C ALA A 45 2.98 23.15 -71.81
N THR A 46 3.21 22.77 -73.07
CA THR A 46 2.25 22.90 -74.20
C THR A 46 2.38 21.84 -75.30
N ASP A 47 1.25 21.52 -75.96
CA ASP A 47 1.25 21.00 -77.33
C ASP A 47 1.80 22.04 -78.33
N ALA A 48 2.46 21.58 -79.41
CA ALA A 48 2.12 21.90 -80.82
C ALA A 48 3.34 21.82 -81.80
N LEU A 49 3.13 21.08 -82.90
CA LEU A 49 3.62 21.32 -84.28
C LEU A 49 5.14 21.40 -84.60
N ALA A 50 5.59 20.43 -85.42
CA ALA A 50 6.44 20.53 -86.64
C ALA A 50 7.74 21.40 -86.64
N THR A 51 8.86 21.02 -87.28
CA THR A 51 9.04 20.44 -88.64
C THR A 51 10.38 19.69 -88.86
N ASP A 52 10.31 18.56 -89.59
CA ASP A 52 11.17 18.12 -90.73
C ASP A 52 12.73 17.93 -90.69
N ALA A 53 13.18 17.06 -91.61
CA ALA A 53 14.46 16.98 -92.34
C ALA A 53 15.74 16.28 -91.78
N ALA A 54 16.46 15.65 -92.75
CA ALA A 54 17.82 15.06 -92.76
C ALA A 54 18.16 13.97 -91.71
N GLN A 55 18.50 12.70 -92.06
CA GLN A 55 19.48 12.14 -93.01
C GLN A 55 20.97 12.40 -92.70
N ALA A 56 21.69 11.35 -92.27
CA ALA A 56 22.96 10.91 -92.86
C ALA A 56 23.37 9.52 -92.33
N ALA A 57 24.00 8.70 -93.16
CA ALA A 57 24.69 7.46 -92.77
C ALA A 57 25.92 7.27 -93.68
N VAL A 58 27.02 6.74 -93.13
CA VAL A 58 28.29 6.54 -93.87
C VAL A 58 28.83 5.13 -93.63
N ARG A 59 29.54 4.60 -94.63
CA ARG A 59 30.12 3.24 -94.71
C ARG A 59 31.65 3.27 -94.62
N GLU A 60 32.23 2.10 -94.39
CA GLU A 60 33.60 1.72 -94.74
C GLU A 60 33.60 0.31 -95.38
N PRO A 61 34.64 -0.18 -96.09
CA PRO A 61 35.67 0.51 -96.90
C PRO A 61 35.76 -0.05 -98.36
N GLN A 62 36.87 0.16 -99.08
CA GLN A 62 37.13 -0.06 -100.54
C GLN A 62 38.64 -0.38 -100.80
N PRO A 63 39.19 -0.54 -102.05
CA PRO A 63 38.64 -0.84 -103.39
C PRO A 63 39.17 -2.20 -103.96
N PRO A 64 40.22 -2.43 -104.83
CA PRO A 64 40.86 -1.70 -105.96
C PRO A 64 41.14 -2.51 -107.30
N GLN A 65 40.77 -1.94 -108.47
CA GLN A 65 41.56 -1.88 -109.76
C GLN A 65 41.92 -3.21 -110.53
N ALA A 66 42.34 -3.25 -111.83
CA ALA A 66 42.74 -2.22 -112.82
C ALA A 66 42.61 -2.66 -114.34
N ASP A 67 42.33 -1.69 -115.23
CA ASP A 67 42.98 -1.35 -116.55
C ASP A 67 42.91 -2.30 -117.83
N PRO A 68 43.54 -2.02 -119.04
CA PRO A 68 42.85 -1.29 -120.16
C PRO A 68 43.18 -1.63 -121.67
N LEU A 69 42.28 -1.25 -122.63
CA LEU A 69 42.52 -0.79 -124.06
C LEU A 69 43.32 -1.74 -125.07
N PRO A 70 43.69 -1.40 -126.37
CA PRO A 70 43.27 -0.40 -127.40
C PRO A 70 42.82 -0.98 -128.83
N PRO A 71 43.40 -0.71 -130.06
CA PRO A 71 42.89 0.27 -131.08
C PRO A 71 42.81 -0.07 -132.65
N VAL A 72 42.02 0.76 -133.41
CA VAL A 72 42.29 1.48 -134.74
C VAL A 72 42.39 0.85 -136.19
N ALA A 73 41.58 1.41 -137.14
CA ALA A 73 41.71 1.75 -138.61
C ALA A 73 42.27 0.75 -139.70
N PRO A 74 42.28 1.04 -141.05
CA PRO A 74 41.68 2.11 -141.92
C PRO A 74 40.53 1.55 -142.83
N GLY A 75 40.27 1.78 -144.15
CA GLY A 75 40.82 2.54 -145.32
C GLY A 75 40.25 1.98 -146.67
N GLU A 76 40.35 2.52 -147.92
CA GLU A 76 40.59 3.85 -148.56
C GLU A 76 40.35 3.78 -150.14
N GLU A 77 39.72 4.80 -150.77
CA GLU A 77 39.72 5.20 -152.24
C GLU A 77 39.21 4.24 -153.39
N THR A 78 39.03 4.56 -154.70
CA THR A 78 39.22 5.75 -155.62
C THR A 78 38.29 5.70 -156.89
N ASP A 79 38.13 6.82 -157.63
CA ASP A 79 37.95 7.05 -159.11
C ASP A 79 37.07 6.15 -160.05
N ALA A 80 36.51 6.60 -161.20
CA ALA A 80 36.24 7.94 -161.79
C ALA A 80 35.28 7.86 -163.02
N ALA A 81 34.72 9.02 -163.43
CA ALA A 81 34.05 9.42 -164.70
C ALA A 81 33.50 8.38 -165.71
N HIS A 82 32.27 8.47 -166.25
CA HIS A 82 31.14 9.39 -166.00
C HIS A 82 29.97 8.57 -165.45
N GLY A 83 29.48 8.88 -164.24
CA GLY A 83 28.41 8.07 -163.64
C GLY A 83 27.62 8.81 -162.58
N PHE A 84 26.33 8.50 -162.51
CA PHE A 84 25.47 8.91 -161.41
C PHE A 84 25.91 8.19 -160.13
N ARG A 85 26.04 8.90 -159.00
CA ARG A 85 26.38 8.28 -157.70
C ARG A 85 25.08 7.87 -157.00
N VAL A 86 25.03 6.64 -156.46
CA VAL A 86 23.98 6.24 -155.52
C VAL A 86 24.56 6.02 -154.14
N GLU A 87 24.12 6.84 -153.19
CA GLU A 87 24.37 6.61 -151.77
C GLU A 87 23.29 5.70 -151.20
N LEU A 88 23.70 4.70 -150.40
CA LEU A 88 22.78 3.89 -149.59
C LEU A 88 23.19 3.97 -148.12
N VAL A 89 22.24 4.32 -147.26
CA VAL A 89 22.44 4.51 -145.83
C VAL A 89 21.47 3.63 -145.05
N LYS A 90 21.96 2.92 -144.03
CA LYS A 90 21.11 2.22 -143.05
C LYS A 90 20.41 3.26 -142.16
N SER A 91 19.15 3.55 -142.42
CA SER A 91 18.38 4.59 -141.73
C SER A 91 17.98 4.19 -140.31
N ALA A 92 17.76 2.90 -140.03
CA ALA A 92 17.47 2.41 -138.68
C ALA A 92 17.84 0.92 -138.48
N PRO A 93 18.27 0.50 -137.28
CA PRO A 93 18.95 1.31 -136.28
C PRO A 93 20.33 1.75 -136.82
N SER A 94 20.65 3.04 -136.75
CA SER A 94 21.83 3.64 -137.38
C SER A 94 23.18 3.19 -136.80
N ALA A 95 23.19 2.51 -135.65
CA ALA A 95 24.38 1.91 -135.04
C ALA A 95 24.03 0.61 -134.30
N GLY A 96 25.05 -0.20 -134.01
CA GLY A 96 24.95 -1.44 -133.23
C GLY A 96 24.82 -2.72 -134.06
N THR A 97 25.32 -3.82 -133.48
CA THR A 97 25.17 -5.18 -134.03
C THR A 97 23.71 -5.61 -134.02
N MET A 98 23.30 -6.27 -135.10
CA MET A 98 21.99 -6.88 -135.20
C MET A 98 21.95 -8.19 -134.38
N ARG A 99 20.75 -8.71 -134.12
CA ARG A 99 20.53 -10.06 -133.58
C ARG A 99 19.68 -10.86 -134.55
N VAL A 100 19.78 -12.19 -134.51
CA VAL A 100 18.90 -13.07 -135.30
C VAL A 100 17.44 -12.73 -134.98
N GLY A 101 16.64 -12.49 -136.03
CA GLY A 101 15.25 -12.02 -135.94
C GLY A 101 15.08 -10.49 -136.01
N GLY A 102 16.16 -9.71 -136.01
CA GLY A 102 16.12 -8.25 -136.07
C GLY A 102 15.90 -7.68 -137.48
N ALA A 103 15.32 -6.47 -137.55
CA ALA A 103 15.05 -5.73 -138.79
C ALA A 103 15.92 -4.47 -138.92
N ALA A 104 16.35 -4.14 -140.14
CA ALA A 104 17.04 -2.88 -140.46
C ALA A 104 16.43 -2.18 -141.67
N SER A 105 16.26 -0.86 -141.57
CA SER A 105 15.77 0.02 -142.62
C SER A 105 16.92 0.71 -143.35
N PHE A 106 16.71 1.01 -144.62
CA PHE A 106 17.69 1.60 -145.54
C PHE A 106 17.05 2.73 -146.37
N ALA A 107 17.86 3.70 -146.79
CA ALA A 107 17.46 4.83 -147.62
C ALA A 107 18.52 5.11 -148.69
N ALA A 108 18.07 5.37 -149.92
CA ALA A 108 18.88 5.57 -151.11
C ALA A 108 18.73 7.00 -151.66
N ARG A 109 19.78 7.54 -152.31
CA ARG A 109 19.76 8.84 -153.01
C ARG A 109 20.63 8.78 -154.26
N ILE A 110 20.20 9.41 -155.36
CA ILE A 110 20.92 9.43 -156.65
C ILE A 110 21.35 10.85 -157.03
N PHE A 111 22.59 10.98 -157.51
CA PHE A 111 23.24 12.26 -157.82
C PHE A 111 23.84 12.26 -159.22
N ASP A 112 23.79 13.41 -159.89
CA ASP A 112 24.60 13.74 -161.07
C ASP A 112 25.67 14.77 -160.67
N GLY A 113 26.93 14.32 -160.62
CA GLY A 113 28.00 15.05 -159.95
C GLY A 113 27.64 15.36 -158.49
N GLU A 114 27.60 16.64 -158.13
CA GLU A 114 27.21 17.15 -156.81
C GLU A 114 25.69 17.38 -156.65
N ARG A 115 24.88 17.21 -157.70
CA ARG A 115 23.45 17.55 -157.69
C ARG A 115 22.59 16.32 -157.46
N GLU A 116 21.82 16.29 -156.37
CA GLU A 116 20.79 15.25 -156.18
C GLU A 116 19.73 15.39 -157.28
N LEU A 117 19.42 14.30 -158.00
CA LEU A 117 18.44 14.29 -159.08
C LEU A 117 17.03 14.15 -158.51
N ASP A 118 16.03 14.65 -159.26
CA ASP A 118 14.64 14.42 -158.91
C ASP A 118 14.30 12.92 -159.12
N ARG A 119 13.55 12.36 -158.18
CA ARG A 119 13.33 10.91 -158.05
C ARG A 119 12.16 10.40 -158.89
N GLY A 120 11.44 11.29 -159.58
CA GLY A 120 10.31 10.94 -160.43
C GLY A 120 10.68 9.93 -161.54
N ASP A 121 11.84 10.15 -162.18
CA ASP A 121 12.28 9.45 -163.39
C ASP A 121 13.05 8.15 -163.14
N TYR A 122 13.18 7.69 -161.89
CA TYR A 122 13.97 6.53 -161.49
C TYR A 122 13.25 5.62 -160.48
N VAL A 123 13.70 4.37 -160.32
CA VAL A 123 13.18 3.42 -159.31
C VAL A 123 14.32 2.55 -158.73
N CYS A 124 14.13 2.06 -157.50
CA CYS A 124 15.11 1.24 -156.77
C CYS A 124 14.78 -0.25 -156.81
N ARG A 125 15.81 -1.08 -156.99
CA ARG A 125 15.78 -2.54 -156.94
C ARG A 125 16.69 -3.02 -155.81
N TRP A 126 16.13 -3.73 -154.84
CA TRP A 126 16.79 -4.06 -153.57
C TRP A 126 17.41 -5.46 -153.60
N ARG A 127 18.59 -5.60 -152.98
CA ARG A 127 19.43 -6.81 -153.04
C ARG A 127 20.18 -7.09 -151.74
N SER A 128 20.46 -8.36 -151.52
CA SER A 128 21.35 -8.86 -150.46
C SER A 128 22.11 -10.09 -150.96
N ASP A 129 23.25 -10.40 -150.32
CA ASP A 129 24.03 -11.62 -150.58
C ASP A 129 23.50 -12.85 -149.80
N THR A 130 22.42 -12.68 -149.05
CA THR A 130 21.78 -13.67 -148.18
C THR A 130 20.26 -13.53 -148.21
N GLU A 131 19.53 -14.44 -147.57
CA GLU A 131 18.06 -14.44 -147.51
C GLU A 131 17.47 -13.35 -146.58
N ALA A 132 18.09 -12.15 -146.54
CA ALA A 132 17.56 -10.99 -145.86
C ALA A 132 16.23 -10.58 -146.51
N ARG A 133 15.12 -10.76 -145.79
CA ARG A 133 13.77 -10.56 -146.35
C ARG A 133 13.40 -9.08 -146.31
N PHE A 134 13.52 -8.41 -147.45
CA PHE A 134 12.99 -7.07 -147.68
C PHE A 134 11.46 -7.05 -147.67
N LEU A 135 10.86 -5.90 -147.36
CA LEU A 135 9.41 -5.67 -147.50
C LEU A 135 8.98 -5.66 -148.97
N GLU A 136 9.78 -5.03 -149.84
CA GLU A 136 9.57 -4.94 -151.28
C GLU A 136 10.89 -5.25 -152.01
N THR A 137 10.87 -5.89 -153.19
CA THR A 137 12.09 -6.24 -153.95
C THR A 137 12.45 -5.21 -155.03
N GLU A 138 11.46 -4.50 -155.56
CA GLU A 138 11.59 -3.30 -156.39
C GLU A 138 10.54 -2.29 -155.92
N GLY A 139 10.90 -1.01 -155.85
CA GLY A 139 10.03 0.00 -155.26
C GLY A 139 10.74 1.32 -154.92
N PRO A 140 10.34 2.01 -153.85
CA PRO A 140 10.85 3.34 -153.52
C PRO A 140 12.29 3.31 -153.03
N PHE A 141 12.88 4.50 -152.95
CA PHE A 141 14.23 4.78 -152.43
C PHE A 141 14.37 4.57 -150.90
N THR A 142 13.44 3.85 -150.25
CA THR A 142 13.52 3.47 -148.82
C THR A 142 12.87 2.11 -148.59
N ASN A 143 13.50 1.22 -147.82
CA ASN A 143 13.03 -0.17 -147.61
C ASN A 143 13.51 -0.72 -146.25
N THR A 144 13.04 -1.89 -145.82
CA THR A 144 13.44 -2.57 -144.58
C THR A 144 13.60 -4.07 -144.81
N ALA A 145 14.64 -4.68 -144.24
CA ALA A 145 14.92 -6.12 -144.32
C ALA A 145 15.05 -6.79 -142.93
N VAL A 146 14.68 -8.07 -142.83
CA VAL A 146 14.82 -8.90 -141.62
C VAL A 146 15.91 -9.97 -141.80
N PHE A 147 16.76 -10.15 -140.78
CA PHE A 147 17.93 -11.04 -140.82
C PHE A 147 17.72 -12.29 -139.95
N LEU A 148 17.69 -13.46 -140.59
CA LEU A 148 17.31 -14.74 -139.95
C LEU A 148 18.50 -15.67 -139.65
N ARG A 149 19.74 -15.26 -139.98
CA ARG A 149 20.97 -16.04 -139.70
C ARG A 149 22.01 -15.15 -139.00
N PRO A 150 22.88 -15.69 -138.13
CA PRO A 150 24.00 -14.95 -137.55
C PRO A 150 25.17 -14.80 -138.54
N GLY A 151 26.07 -13.84 -138.28
CA GLY A 151 27.23 -13.50 -139.12
C GLY A 151 27.01 -12.31 -140.06
N ARG A 152 28.07 -11.93 -140.79
CA ARG A 152 28.06 -10.80 -141.73
C ARG A 152 27.17 -11.03 -142.94
N GLN A 153 26.34 -10.05 -143.24
CA GLN A 153 25.38 -10.02 -144.35
C GLN A 153 25.42 -8.63 -145.01
N ARG A 154 25.25 -8.54 -146.33
CA ARG A 154 25.37 -7.29 -147.10
C ARG A 154 24.08 -6.92 -147.81
N VAL A 155 23.82 -5.63 -147.96
CA VAL A 155 22.63 -5.07 -148.63
C VAL A 155 23.03 -3.94 -149.58
N TRP A 156 22.54 -3.96 -150.82
CA TRP A 156 22.75 -2.89 -151.81
C TRP A 156 21.47 -2.59 -152.59
N VAL A 157 21.50 -1.52 -153.39
CA VAL A 157 20.40 -1.12 -154.27
C VAL A 157 20.91 -0.77 -155.67
N GLU A 158 20.18 -1.23 -156.68
CA GLU A 158 20.35 -0.90 -158.10
C GLU A 158 19.31 0.16 -158.48
N VAL A 159 19.68 1.18 -159.28
CA VAL A 159 18.78 2.26 -159.70
C VAL A 159 18.67 2.32 -161.22
N VAL A 160 17.44 2.34 -161.73
CA VAL A 160 17.12 2.28 -163.16
C VAL A 160 16.12 3.38 -163.58
N PRO A 161 16.18 3.92 -164.81
CA PRO A 161 15.22 4.90 -165.31
C PRO A 161 13.81 4.32 -165.50
N ARG A 162 12.81 5.20 -165.48
CA ARG A 162 11.38 4.83 -165.41
C ARG A 162 10.64 4.86 -166.76
N SER A 163 11.21 5.49 -167.78
CA SER A 163 10.54 5.76 -169.07
C SER A 163 11.48 5.58 -170.27
N GLY A 164 11.78 4.31 -170.58
CA GLY A 164 12.51 3.86 -171.76
C GLY A 164 12.63 2.33 -171.75
N PRO A 165 12.61 1.63 -172.91
CA PRO A 165 12.57 0.17 -172.92
C PRO A 165 13.92 -0.44 -172.57
N SER A 166 14.05 -0.93 -171.32
CA SER A 166 15.00 -1.94 -170.83
C SER A 166 16.53 -1.74 -171.03
N GLU A 167 17.29 -2.02 -169.97
CA GLU A 167 18.76 -2.17 -169.96
C GLU A 167 19.62 -0.88 -169.98
N GLY A 168 19.04 0.26 -169.60
CA GLY A 168 19.81 1.38 -169.04
C GLY A 168 19.96 1.24 -167.52
N LEU A 169 21.06 0.69 -167.01
CA LEU A 169 21.37 0.75 -165.57
C LEU A 169 21.96 2.13 -165.24
N ALA A 170 21.29 2.93 -164.41
CA ALA A 170 21.72 4.29 -164.13
C ALA A 170 22.87 4.33 -163.10
N ALA A 171 22.76 3.53 -162.03
CA ALA A 171 23.77 3.43 -160.98
C ALA A 171 23.50 2.23 -160.04
N VAL A 172 24.50 1.87 -159.24
CA VAL A 172 24.40 0.89 -158.14
C VAL A 172 25.05 1.48 -156.90
N SER A 173 24.51 1.21 -155.72
CA SER A 173 25.13 1.63 -154.45
C SER A 173 26.30 0.73 -154.06
N VAL A 174 27.23 1.27 -153.27
CA VAL A 174 28.11 0.43 -152.44
C VAL A 174 27.25 -0.40 -151.48
N PRO A 175 27.57 -1.69 -151.23
CA PRO A 175 26.84 -2.50 -150.24
C PRO A 175 27.12 -2.06 -148.80
N VAL A 176 26.09 -2.08 -147.95
CA VAL A 176 26.18 -1.90 -146.50
C VAL A 176 26.39 -3.27 -145.85
N GLU A 177 27.49 -3.47 -145.11
CA GLU A 177 27.72 -4.67 -144.29
C GLU A 177 27.00 -4.59 -142.92
N LEU A 178 26.53 -5.73 -142.42
CA LEU A 178 25.84 -5.87 -141.13
C LEU A 178 26.25 -7.16 -140.41
N ASP A 179 26.73 -7.07 -139.17
CA ASP A 179 27.02 -8.22 -138.30
C ASP A 179 25.82 -8.59 -137.41
N VAL A 180 25.51 -9.90 -137.32
CA VAL A 180 24.32 -10.45 -136.63
C VAL A 180 24.70 -11.49 -135.58
N ALA A 181 24.25 -11.33 -134.32
CA ALA A 181 24.67 -12.14 -133.16
C ALA A 181 23.67 -13.22 -132.68
N GLN A 182 24.19 -14.23 -131.94
CA GLN A 182 23.48 -15.40 -131.38
C GLN A 182 22.62 -15.11 -130.11
N PRO A 183 21.64 -15.98 -129.74
CA PRO A 183 20.73 -15.80 -128.60
C PRO A 183 21.12 -16.53 -127.30
N ALA A 184 20.56 -16.08 -126.16
CA ALA A 184 20.53 -16.76 -124.84
C ALA A 184 19.44 -16.15 -123.93
N PHE A 185 19.02 -16.83 -122.85
CA PHE A 185 17.97 -16.36 -121.90
C PHE A 185 18.27 -16.70 -120.42
N SER A 186 17.47 -16.20 -119.47
CA SER A 186 17.72 -16.34 -118.02
C SER A 186 16.52 -16.85 -117.18
N LEU A 187 16.75 -17.21 -115.91
CA LEU A 187 15.73 -17.67 -114.95
C LEU A 187 15.69 -16.80 -113.69
N GLY A 188 14.49 -16.47 -113.22
CA GLY A 188 14.27 -15.77 -111.93
C GLY A 188 13.27 -16.48 -111.02
N VAL A 189 13.60 -16.57 -109.72
CA VAL A 189 12.80 -17.29 -108.70
C VAL A 189 12.10 -16.31 -107.76
N ARG A 190 10.84 -16.57 -107.38
CA ARG A 190 10.09 -15.84 -106.35
C ARG A 190 9.26 -16.80 -105.47
N PRO A 191 9.40 -16.76 -104.12
CA PRO A 191 10.47 -16.11 -103.36
C PRO A 191 11.82 -16.82 -103.57
N SER A 192 12.93 -16.14 -103.28
CA SER A 192 14.29 -16.66 -103.58
C SER A 192 14.80 -17.73 -102.60
N SER A 193 14.24 -17.79 -101.38
CA SER A 193 14.47 -18.89 -100.43
C SER A 193 13.14 -19.21 -99.73
N PRO A 194 12.30 -20.06 -100.35
CA PRO A 194 10.97 -20.37 -99.84
C PRO A 194 10.99 -21.21 -98.56
N LEU A 195 9.90 -21.16 -97.83
CA LEU A 195 9.62 -22.08 -96.73
C LEU A 195 9.01 -23.39 -97.24
N VAL A 196 9.11 -24.46 -96.44
CA VAL A 196 8.43 -25.73 -96.72
C VAL A 196 6.93 -25.49 -96.85
N GLY A 197 6.34 -25.89 -97.97
CA GLY A 197 4.92 -25.67 -98.29
C GLY A 197 4.57 -24.31 -98.91
N GLU A 198 5.52 -23.40 -99.11
CA GLU A 198 5.31 -22.08 -99.74
C GLU A 198 5.36 -22.17 -101.28
N GLU A 199 4.40 -21.55 -101.98
CA GLU A 199 4.41 -21.50 -103.44
C GLU A 199 5.59 -20.68 -103.97
N THR A 200 6.40 -21.33 -104.78
CA THR A 200 7.61 -20.79 -105.41
C THR A 200 7.48 -20.87 -106.91
N THR A 201 7.60 -19.73 -107.58
CA THR A 201 7.53 -19.66 -109.05
C THR A 201 8.90 -19.33 -109.63
N VAL A 202 9.37 -20.18 -110.54
CA VAL A 202 10.49 -19.93 -111.45
C VAL A 202 9.92 -19.37 -112.74
N VAL A 203 10.52 -18.32 -113.30
CA VAL A 203 10.04 -17.62 -114.50
C VAL A 203 11.20 -17.38 -115.47
N ILE A 204 10.97 -17.64 -116.77
CA ILE A 204 11.92 -17.38 -117.86
C ILE A 204 11.92 -15.89 -118.20
N ARG A 205 13.11 -15.28 -118.23
CA ARG A 205 13.33 -13.86 -118.53
C ARG A 205 14.23 -13.69 -119.76
N ASP A 206 14.23 -12.46 -120.28
CA ASP A 206 15.22 -11.96 -121.23
C ASP A 206 15.31 -12.74 -122.56
N PHE A 207 14.17 -12.95 -123.23
CA PHE A 207 14.11 -13.56 -124.56
C PHE A 207 13.17 -12.75 -125.49
N PRO A 208 13.58 -12.43 -126.74
CA PRO A 208 12.76 -11.67 -127.69
C PRO A 208 11.58 -12.48 -128.24
N VAL A 209 10.49 -11.80 -128.62
CA VAL A 209 9.23 -12.47 -129.00
C VAL A 209 9.22 -12.78 -130.51
N HIS A 210 9.15 -14.07 -130.83
CA HIS A 210 8.76 -14.61 -132.13
C HIS A 210 7.85 -15.83 -131.92
N ASP A 211 6.84 -16.00 -132.77
CA ASP A 211 5.97 -17.18 -132.73
C ASP A 211 6.75 -18.44 -133.16
N GLY A 212 6.51 -19.58 -132.49
CA GLY A 212 7.12 -20.88 -132.85
C GLY A 212 8.27 -21.37 -131.96
N VAL A 213 8.40 -20.86 -130.73
CA VAL A 213 9.36 -21.36 -129.72
C VAL A 213 8.65 -22.17 -128.63
N GLU A 214 9.11 -23.39 -128.37
CA GLU A 214 8.59 -24.25 -127.29
C GLU A 214 9.59 -24.33 -126.13
N PHE A 215 9.09 -24.25 -124.89
CA PHE A 215 9.88 -24.36 -123.66
C PHE A 215 9.53 -25.66 -122.91
N ARG A 216 10.52 -26.53 -122.70
CA ARG A 216 10.33 -27.80 -121.97
C ARG A 216 10.97 -27.75 -120.59
N TRP A 217 10.14 -27.82 -119.55
CA TRP A 217 10.58 -27.94 -118.15
C TRP A 217 10.82 -29.42 -117.80
N ASP A 218 11.90 -29.72 -117.09
CA ASP A 218 12.17 -31.09 -116.63
C ASP A 218 11.41 -31.43 -115.33
N PRO A 219 11.14 -32.73 -115.05
CA PRO A 219 10.42 -33.16 -113.86
C PRO A 219 11.10 -32.74 -112.54
N LEU A 220 10.30 -32.23 -111.61
CA LEU A 220 10.79 -31.82 -110.28
C LEU A 220 11.21 -33.03 -109.42
N PRO A 221 12.22 -32.87 -108.55
CA PRO A 221 12.60 -33.89 -107.57
C PRO A 221 11.50 -34.08 -106.50
N ALA A 222 11.52 -35.22 -105.82
CA ALA A 222 10.53 -35.55 -104.78
C ALA A 222 10.51 -34.59 -103.56
N SER A 223 11.54 -33.76 -103.40
CA SER A 223 11.62 -32.64 -102.45
C SER A 223 10.77 -31.43 -102.84
N ALA A 224 10.06 -31.49 -103.97
CA ALA A 224 9.11 -30.50 -104.43
C ALA A 224 7.80 -31.15 -104.91
N LYS A 225 6.71 -30.39 -104.86
CA LYS A 225 5.43 -30.73 -105.50
C LYS A 225 5.03 -29.62 -106.46
N LEU A 226 4.86 -30.01 -107.72
CA LEU A 226 4.37 -29.14 -108.78
C LEU A 226 2.97 -28.61 -108.43
N VAL A 227 2.75 -27.31 -108.65
CA VAL A 227 1.44 -26.64 -108.54
C VAL A 227 0.90 -26.33 -109.93
N ARG A 228 1.73 -25.72 -110.80
CA ARG A 228 1.40 -25.45 -112.20
C ARG A 228 2.65 -25.39 -113.06
N VAL A 229 2.54 -25.82 -114.32
CA VAL A 229 3.45 -25.38 -115.39
C VAL A 229 2.66 -24.44 -116.28
N GLY A 230 3.26 -23.31 -116.62
CA GLY A 230 2.86 -22.44 -117.72
C GLY A 230 4.02 -22.34 -118.72
N GLU A 231 3.69 -21.86 -119.92
CA GLU A 231 4.62 -21.71 -121.05
C GLU A 231 5.99 -21.11 -120.66
N ARG A 232 5.99 -20.07 -119.81
CA ARG A 232 7.20 -19.35 -119.38
C ARG A 232 7.44 -19.37 -117.88
N SER A 233 6.76 -20.23 -117.13
CA SER A 233 6.92 -20.33 -115.67
C SER A 233 6.55 -21.69 -115.10
N LEU A 234 7.20 -22.06 -114.00
CA LEU A 234 6.90 -23.27 -113.24
C LEU A 234 6.69 -22.88 -111.78
N THR A 235 5.52 -23.20 -111.22
CA THR A 235 5.21 -23.01 -109.80
C THR A 235 5.16 -24.34 -109.09
N PHE A 236 5.85 -24.43 -107.95
CA PHE A 236 5.89 -25.60 -107.08
C PHE A 236 5.90 -25.17 -105.61
N TYR A 237 5.75 -26.08 -104.66
CA TYR A 237 6.16 -25.84 -103.27
C TYR A 237 7.18 -26.90 -102.81
N PRO A 238 8.20 -26.53 -102.02
CA PRO A 238 9.10 -27.51 -101.41
C PRO A 238 8.35 -28.37 -100.39
N THR A 239 8.60 -29.67 -100.36
CA THR A 239 8.07 -30.61 -99.34
C THR A 239 9.04 -30.92 -98.21
N ALA A 240 10.30 -30.50 -98.34
CA ALA A 240 11.33 -30.55 -97.30
C ALA A 240 12.31 -29.39 -97.48
N ALA A 241 13.07 -29.05 -96.45
CA ALA A 241 14.20 -28.12 -96.59
C ALA A 241 15.36 -28.79 -97.35
N GLY A 242 16.08 -28.00 -98.15
CA GLY A 242 17.10 -28.51 -99.07
C GLY A 242 17.12 -27.73 -100.39
N GLU A 243 17.83 -28.25 -101.39
CA GLU A 243 17.85 -27.66 -102.74
C GLU A 243 16.89 -28.39 -103.68
N VAL A 244 16.14 -27.60 -104.44
CA VAL A 244 15.29 -28.05 -105.56
C VAL A 244 15.89 -27.49 -106.85
N PRO A 245 16.64 -28.28 -107.63
CA PRO A 245 16.98 -27.91 -108.99
C PRO A 245 15.73 -27.83 -109.88
N VAL A 246 15.69 -26.82 -110.75
CA VAL A 246 14.70 -26.63 -111.81
C VAL A 246 15.46 -26.32 -113.10
N HIS A 247 15.18 -27.10 -114.16
CA HIS A 247 15.84 -27.01 -115.46
C HIS A 247 14.78 -26.77 -116.57
N VAL A 248 15.14 -25.99 -117.60
CA VAL A 248 14.31 -25.73 -118.78
C VAL A 248 15.18 -25.61 -120.04
N SER A 249 14.69 -26.11 -121.17
CA SER A 249 15.30 -25.95 -122.52
C SER A 249 14.32 -25.30 -123.50
N ALA A 250 14.82 -24.62 -124.53
CA ALA A 250 14.02 -23.95 -125.55
C ALA A 250 14.44 -24.34 -126.98
N THR A 251 13.47 -24.51 -127.88
CA THR A 251 13.68 -24.92 -129.28
C THR A 251 12.75 -24.19 -130.23
N ALA A 252 13.22 -23.85 -131.44
CA ALA A 252 12.41 -23.24 -132.50
C ALA A 252 11.99 -24.24 -133.58
N GLY A 253 10.72 -24.19 -133.99
CA GLY A 253 10.17 -25.01 -135.06
C GLY A 253 9.95 -24.23 -136.36
N ALA A 254 10.72 -24.55 -137.40
CA ALA A 254 10.41 -24.19 -138.79
C ALA A 254 9.93 -25.44 -139.55
N GLY A 255 9.14 -25.24 -140.61
CA GLY A 255 8.54 -26.35 -141.35
C GLY A 255 9.56 -27.24 -142.06
N ALA A 256 9.48 -28.55 -141.80
CA ALA A 256 10.23 -29.64 -142.43
C ALA A 256 11.77 -29.66 -142.21
N GLY A 257 12.21 -30.38 -141.17
CA GLY A 257 13.49 -31.12 -141.21
C GLY A 257 14.44 -30.85 -140.05
N ASP A 258 14.74 -29.58 -139.76
CA ASP A 258 15.75 -29.17 -138.79
C ASP A 258 15.15 -28.34 -137.65
N THR A 259 15.35 -28.78 -136.40
CA THR A 259 14.96 -28.03 -135.19
C THR A 259 16.16 -27.30 -134.62
N ALA A 260 16.11 -25.97 -134.55
CA ALA A 260 17.17 -25.17 -133.96
C ALA A 260 17.06 -25.13 -132.43
N ASP A 261 18.13 -25.55 -131.74
CA ASP A 261 18.30 -25.36 -130.30
C ASP A 261 18.50 -23.88 -129.98
N LEU A 262 17.78 -23.37 -128.99
CA LEU A 262 17.85 -21.98 -128.50
C LEU A 262 18.45 -21.89 -127.08
N GLY A 263 18.90 -23.02 -126.53
CA GLY A 263 19.62 -23.10 -125.27
C GLY A 263 18.78 -23.58 -124.07
N ALA A 264 19.45 -23.76 -122.94
CA ALA A 264 18.87 -24.26 -121.69
C ALA A 264 19.39 -23.48 -120.48
N ALA A 265 18.60 -23.49 -119.39
CA ALA A 265 18.91 -22.79 -118.15
C ALA A 265 18.52 -23.63 -116.91
N THR A 266 19.31 -23.52 -115.84
CA THR A 266 19.08 -24.20 -114.55
C THR A 266 19.10 -23.20 -113.40
N VAL A 267 18.25 -23.40 -112.40
CA VAL A 267 18.35 -22.70 -111.11
C VAL A 267 18.15 -23.68 -109.95
N ARG A 268 18.88 -23.49 -108.83
CA ARG A 268 18.68 -24.26 -107.60
C ARG A 268 17.97 -23.38 -106.57
N VAL A 269 16.78 -23.80 -106.17
CA VAL A 269 15.95 -23.11 -105.17
C VAL A 269 16.23 -23.72 -103.80
N ARG A 270 16.69 -22.92 -102.84
CA ARG A 270 17.02 -23.41 -101.49
C ARG A 270 15.88 -23.16 -100.50
N ALA A 271 15.16 -24.23 -100.17
CA ALA A 271 14.03 -24.25 -99.25
C ALA A 271 14.48 -24.33 -97.78
N ARG A 272 13.66 -23.78 -96.88
CA ARG A 272 13.91 -23.67 -95.42
C ARG A 272 12.73 -24.16 -94.59
N GLU A 273 13.00 -24.72 -93.42
CA GLU A 273 11.95 -24.99 -92.42
C GLU A 273 11.52 -23.69 -91.72
N TYR A 274 10.31 -23.68 -91.16
CA TYR A 274 9.86 -22.64 -90.25
C TYR A 274 10.57 -22.76 -88.89
N ALA A 275 10.95 -21.63 -88.30
CA ALA A 275 11.49 -21.62 -86.95
C ALA A 275 10.35 -21.82 -85.93
N VAL A 276 10.42 -22.87 -85.11
CA VAL A 276 9.42 -23.14 -84.06
C VAL A 276 10.07 -23.06 -82.68
N ALA A 277 9.62 -22.11 -81.86
CA ALA A 277 10.05 -21.94 -80.49
C ALA A 277 8.95 -22.42 -79.51
N VAL A 278 9.34 -23.23 -78.52
CA VAL A 278 8.51 -23.59 -77.37
C VAL A 278 8.83 -22.59 -76.25
N ALA A 279 7.82 -21.86 -75.78
CA ALA A 279 7.96 -20.91 -74.68
C ALA A 279 7.21 -21.39 -73.43
N ASP A 280 7.93 -21.53 -72.32
CA ASP A 280 7.31 -21.65 -70.99
C ASP A 280 6.61 -20.33 -70.62
N LYS A 281 5.41 -20.44 -70.03
CA LYS A 281 4.57 -19.35 -69.52
C LYS A 281 4.34 -19.40 -68.02
N GLY A 282 4.99 -20.35 -67.34
CA GLY A 282 4.93 -20.53 -65.89
C GLY A 282 3.72 -21.33 -65.42
N LEU A 283 3.51 -21.29 -64.10
CA LEU A 283 2.47 -22.03 -63.41
C LEU A 283 1.07 -21.53 -63.77
N THR A 284 0.15 -22.47 -63.97
CA THR A 284 -1.29 -22.19 -64.00
C THR A 284 -1.89 -22.37 -62.61
N GLY A 285 -1.94 -21.28 -61.85
CA GLY A 285 -2.43 -21.24 -60.47
C GLY A 285 -1.37 -20.76 -59.47
N PRO A 286 -1.68 -20.75 -58.16
CA PRO A 286 -0.72 -20.37 -57.13
C PRO A 286 0.45 -21.38 -57.03
N PRO A 287 1.64 -20.94 -56.59
CA PRO A 287 2.74 -21.85 -56.27
C PRO A 287 2.34 -22.82 -55.15
N ALA A 288 2.91 -24.02 -55.16
CA ALA A 288 2.69 -24.98 -54.09
C ALA A 288 3.27 -24.47 -52.75
N THR A 289 2.75 -24.97 -51.64
CA THR A 289 3.28 -24.67 -50.30
C THR A 289 4.23 -25.77 -49.85
N VAL A 290 5.44 -25.41 -49.45
CA VAL A 290 6.45 -26.31 -48.86
C VAL A 290 6.81 -25.86 -47.44
N TRP A 291 7.39 -26.75 -46.65
CA TRP A 291 7.87 -26.41 -45.30
C TRP A 291 9.30 -25.92 -45.34
N ARG A 292 9.62 -24.95 -44.48
CA ARG A 292 10.99 -24.62 -44.09
C ARG A 292 11.08 -24.54 -42.58
N GLU A 293 12.02 -25.28 -42.00
CA GLU A 293 12.30 -25.19 -40.56
C GLU A 293 12.65 -23.76 -40.16
N GLY A 294 12.01 -23.26 -39.10
CA GLY A 294 12.13 -21.87 -38.64
C GLY A 294 11.40 -20.80 -39.47
N GLU A 295 10.87 -21.10 -40.66
CA GLU A 295 10.03 -20.17 -41.44
C GLU A 295 8.55 -20.59 -41.52
N GLY A 296 8.25 -21.88 -41.34
CA GLY A 296 6.92 -22.47 -41.47
C GLY A 296 6.53 -22.78 -42.92
N PRO A 297 5.23 -22.70 -43.27
CA PRO A 297 4.75 -22.89 -44.64
C PRO A 297 5.13 -21.69 -45.53
N VAL A 298 5.79 -21.95 -46.65
CA VAL A 298 6.21 -20.92 -47.63
C VAL A 298 5.85 -21.33 -49.06
N ALA A 299 5.75 -20.35 -49.96
CA ALA A 299 5.57 -20.59 -51.38
C ALA A 299 6.82 -21.23 -52.01
N ALA A 300 6.63 -22.29 -52.79
CA ALA A 300 7.68 -22.95 -53.55
C ALA A 300 8.25 -22.03 -54.64
N SER A 301 9.58 -22.00 -54.77
CA SER A 301 10.31 -21.23 -55.79
C SER A 301 10.42 -21.95 -57.14
N GLY A 302 9.53 -22.91 -57.41
CA GLY A 302 9.56 -23.76 -58.60
C GLY A 302 8.31 -24.63 -58.71
N VAL A 303 8.19 -25.34 -59.83
CA VAL A 303 7.02 -26.19 -60.14
C VAL A 303 7.06 -27.43 -59.24
N ALA A 304 5.96 -27.73 -58.55
CA ALA A 304 5.81 -28.99 -57.83
C ALA A 304 5.21 -30.09 -58.71
N VAL A 305 5.40 -31.36 -58.31
CA VAL A 305 4.74 -32.50 -58.97
C VAL A 305 3.24 -32.24 -59.15
N ARG A 306 2.70 -32.67 -60.30
CA ARG A 306 1.29 -32.50 -60.71
C ARG A 306 0.79 -31.05 -60.88
N GLN A 307 1.62 -30.03 -60.65
CA GLN A 307 1.24 -28.66 -61.05
C GLN A 307 1.29 -28.49 -62.57
N ASN A 308 0.33 -27.74 -63.11
CA ASN A 308 0.24 -27.46 -64.53
C ASN A 308 1.13 -26.26 -64.91
N VAL A 309 2.06 -26.48 -65.84
CA VAL A 309 2.88 -25.46 -66.49
C VAL A 309 2.36 -25.24 -67.89
N ARG A 310 2.33 -23.97 -68.33
CA ARG A 310 1.74 -23.57 -69.61
C ARG A 310 2.84 -23.45 -70.67
N LEU A 311 2.75 -24.24 -71.74
CA LEU A 311 3.71 -24.24 -72.85
C LEU A 311 3.05 -23.72 -74.13
N LEU A 312 3.67 -22.75 -74.79
CA LEU A 312 3.16 -22.11 -76.00
C LEU A 312 4.09 -22.34 -77.20
N ALA A 313 3.54 -22.89 -78.28
CA ALA A 313 4.23 -23.04 -79.56
C ALA A 313 4.15 -21.74 -80.38
N ARG A 314 5.31 -21.29 -80.87
CA ARG A 314 5.48 -20.09 -81.70
C ARG A 314 6.22 -20.45 -82.99
N ILE A 315 5.48 -20.57 -84.08
CA ILE A 315 6.02 -20.68 -85.44
C ILE A 315 6.36 -19.30 -86.00
N SER A 316 7.47 -19.19 -86.74
CA SER A 316 7.95 -17.94 -87.33
C SER A 316 8.63 -18.17 -88.70
N PRO A 317 8.30 -17.38 -89.75
CA PRO A 317 7.19 -16.42 -89.80
C PRO A 317 5.83 -17.13 -89.69
N SER A 318 4.74 -16.39 -89.56
CA SER A 318 3.39 -16.98 -89.54
C SER A 318 3.05 -17.59 -90.92
N PRO A 319 2.65 -18.87 -91.02
CA PRO A 319 2.18 -19.45 -92.28
C PRO A 319 0.93 -18.74 -92.81
N HIS A 320 0.86 -18.51 -94.12
CA HIS A 320 -0.26 -17.80 -94.76
C HIS A 320 -1.59 -18.57 -94.74
N ASN A 321 -1.55 -19.91 -94.68
CA ASN A 321 -2.74 -20.77 -94.72
C ASN A 321 -2.93 -21.55 -93.39
N PRO A 322 -3.72 -21.04 -92.44
CA PRO A 322 -4.29 -21.86 -91.34
C PRO A 322 -5.42 -22.78 -91.87
N PRO A 323 -5.83 -23.83 -91.14
CA PRO A 323 -5.38 -24.23 -89.80
C PRO A 323 -4.01 -24.92 -89.78
N LEU A 324 -3.39 -24.89 -88.60
CA LEU A 324 -2.17 -25.64 -88.28
C LEU A 324 -2.49 -26.73 -87.26
N ALA A 325 -2.02 -27.94 -87.51
CA ALA A 325 -2.05 -29.02 -86.53
C ALA A 325 -0.77 -29.00 -85.69
N TYR A 326 -0.92 -29.00 -84.37
CA TYR A 326 0.19 -29.17 -83.44
C TYR A 326 0.23 -30.63 -82.99
N ALA A 327 1.42 -31.17 -82.73
CA ALA A 327 1.58 -32.48 -82.12
C ALA A 327 2.68 -32.39 -81.05
N TRP A 328 2.26 -32.18 -79.80
CA TRP A 328 3.16 -32.11 -78.66
C TRP A 328 3.55 -33.50 -78.16
N SER A 329 4.85 -33.71 -77.98
CA SER A 329 5.43 -34.87 -77.28
C SER A 329 6.05 -34.41 -75.96
N LEU A 330 5.67 -35.02 -74.86
CA LEU A 330 6.16 -34.70 -73.52
C LEU A 330 7.09 -35.80 -72.97
N CYS A 331 7.92 -35.45 -71.99
CA CYS A 331 8.79 -36.40 -71.32
C CYS A 331 8.02 -37.53 -70.60
N PRO A 332 8.63 -38.71 -70.36
CA PRO A 332 8.01 -39.77 -69.57
C PRO A 332 7.59 -39.30 -68.17
N GLY A 333 6.38 -39.69 -67.78
CA GLY A 333 5.74 -39.27 -66.53
C GLY A 333 5.09 -37.88 -66.57
N ALA A 334 5.08 -37.20 -67.72
CA ALA A 334 4.30 -35.97 -67.93
C ALA A 334 2.99 -36.23 -68.70
N ARG A 335 2.01 -35.35 -68.48
CA ARG A 335 0.66 -35.41 -69.04
C ARG A 335 0.24 -34.01 -69.49
N ALA A 336 -0.40 -33.92 -70.65
CA ALA A 336 -1.07 -32.69 -71.07
C ALA A 336 -2.53 -32.69 -70.59
N ARG A 337 -3.02 -31.52 -70.19
CA ARG A 337 -4.38 -31.27 -69.73
C ARG A 337 -5.15 -30.57 -70.85
N GLY A 338 -6.19 -31.23 -71.36
CA GLY A 338 -7.04 -30.73 -72.45
C GLY A 338 -6.66 -31.19 -73.86
N GLY A 339 -5.43 -31.68 -74.08
CA GLY A 339 -4.98 -32.21 -75.37
C GLY A 339 -3.48 -32.01 -75.62
N THR A 340 -2.96 -32.59 -76.70
CA THR A 340 -1.58 -32.38 -77.21
C THR A 340 -1.57 -31.80 -78.64
N ASP A 341 -2.72 -31.27 -79.06
CA ASP A 341 -3.09 -30.81 -80.40
C ASP A 341 -3.28 -29.28 -80.49
N GLY A 342 -3.36 -28.60 -79.34
CA GLY A 342 -3.47 -27.14 -79.23
C GLY A 342 -2.14 -26.39 -79.42
N ARG A 343 -2.23 -25.13 -79.85
CA ARG A 343 -1.07 -24.20 -79.94
C ARG A 343 -0.44 -23.92 -78.58
N GLU A 344 -1.25 -23.90 -77.53
CA GLU A 344 -0.86 -23.76 -76.13
C GLU A 344 -1.42 -24.97 -75.37
N ILE A 345 -0.61 -25.56 -74.50
CA ILE A 345 -1.00 -26.70 -73.66
C ILE A 345 -0.66 -26.44 -72.20
N GLU A 346 -1.45 -27.01 -71.30
CA GLU A 346 -1.09 -27.15 -69.89
C GLU A 346 -0.48 -28.53 -69.66
N ALA A 347 0.77 -28.61 -69.20
CA ALA A 347 1.50 -29.84 -68.97
C ALA A 347 1.89 -29.97 -67.50
N SER A 348 1.69 -31.15 -66.90
CA SER A 348 2.12 -31.48 -65.54
C SER A 348 2.94 -32.76 -65.53
N ARG A 349 3.74 -33.00 -64.48
CA ARG A 349 4.57 -34.20 -64.35
C ARG A 349 4.47 -34.80 -62.94
N ASP A 350 4.38 -36.13 -62.87
CA ASP A 350 4.29 -36.89 -61.62
C ASP A 350 5.64 -37.04 -60.88
N ALA A 351 6.75 -36.52 -61.42
CA ALA A 351 8.12 -36.70 -60.90
C ALA A 351 8.99 -35.43 -61.02
N VAL A 352 9.99 -35.31 -60.15
CA VAL A 352 10.98 -34.21 -60.10
C VAL A 352 11.97 -34.31 -61.27
N GLY A 353 12.53 -33.16 -61.67
CA GLY A 353 13.56 -33.02 -62.70
C GLY A 353 13.08 -32.35 -63.99
N PRO A 354 13.99 -32.08 -64.93
CA PRO A 354 13.67 -31.43 -66.20
C PRO A 354 12.76 -32.32 -67.05
N CYS A 355 11.72 -31.72 -67.63
CA CYS A 355 10.84 -32.32 -68.60
C CYS A 355 11.02 -31.63 -69.94
N LYS A 356 11.63 -32.33 -70.90
CA LYS A 356 11.60 -31.91 -72.30
C LYS A 356 10.18 -31.98 -72.85
N ALA A 357 9.82 -30.99 -73.65
CA ALA A 357 8.63 -30.95 -74.47
C ALA A 357 9.03 -30.57 -75.89
N SER A 358 8.64 -31.36 -76.88
CA SER A 358 8.78 -31.02 -78.29
C SER A 358 7.42 -30.87 -78.96
N VAL A 359 7.37 -30.11 -80.03
CA VAL A 359 6.16 -29.91 -80.84
C VAL A 359 6.51 -30.00 -82.32
N GLU A 360 5.80 -30.87 -83.04
CA GLU A 360 5.73 -30.77 -84.49
C GLU A 360 4.58 -29.84 -84.88
N ILE A 361 4.79 -29.00 -85.89
CA ILE A 361 3.72 -28.19 -86.47
C ILE A 361 3.55 -28.58 -87.93
N ARG A 362 2.32 -28.94 -88.31
CA ARG A 362 1.95 -29.35 -89.67
C ARG A 362 0.85 -28.45 -90.22
N ASP A 363 0.82 -28.27 -91.54
CA ASP A 363 -0.29 -27.58 -92.20
C ASP A 363 -1.50 -28.50 -92.46
N ALA A 364 -2.56 -27.95 -93.03
CA ALA A 364 -3.77 -28.69 -93.42
C ALA A 364 -3.54 -29.77 -94.51
N ARG A 365 -2.36 -29.82 -95.16
CA ARG A 365 -1.95 -30.89 -96.09
C ARG A 365 -1.19 -32.02 -95.37
N GLY A 366 -1.00 -31.91 -94.05
CA GLY A 366 -0.20 -32.81 -93.24
C GLY A 366 1.32 -32.59 -93.38
N LEU A 367 1.75 -31.52 -94.06
CA LEU A 367 3.15 -31.22 -94.33
C LEU A 367 3.84 -30.67 -93.08
N LEU A 368 4.98 -31.24 -92.69
CA LEU A 368 5.76 -30.76 -91.55
C LEU A 368 6.40 -29.40 -91.88
N LEU A 369 5.95 -28.35 -91.19
CA LEU A 369 6.46 -26.99 -91.37
C LEU A 369 7.74 -26.75 -90.57
N GLY A 370 7.84 -27.36 -89.38
CA GLY A 370 9.00 -27.28 -88.51
C GLY A 370 8.79 -28.00 -87.17
N ARG A 371 9.87 -28.13 -86.41
CA ARG A 371 9.89 -28.72 -85.07
C ARG A 371 10.46 -27.73 -84.06
N GLY A 372 9.88 -27.70 -82.86
CA GLY A 372 10.42 -26.93 -81.73
C GLY A 372 10.68 -27.82 -80.52
N GLU A 373 11.78 -27.55 -79.79
CA GLU A 373 12.04 -28.11 -78.47
C GLU A 373 11.97 -27.01 -77.39
N GLY A 374 11.59 -27.42 -76.19
CA GLY A 374 11.65 -26.64 -74.96
C GLY A 374 11.36 -27.55 -73.76
N GLY A 375 10.79 -26.99 -72.70
CA GLY A 375 10.45 -27.76 -71.51
C GLY A 375 10.28 -26.91 -70.26
N PHE A 376 10.09 -27.59 -69.13
CA PHE A 376 10.00 -27.01 -67.79
C PHE A 376 10.65 -27.96 -66.77
N THR A 377 11.01 -27.47 -65.59
CA THR A 377 11.62 -28.28 -64.52
C THR A 377 10.70 -28.36 -63.32
N VAL A 378 10.30 -29.59 -62.95
CA VAL A 378 9.69 -29.84 -61.64
C VAL A 378 10.81 -29.87 -60.61
N ALA A 379 10.68 -29.03 -59.58
CA ALA A 379 11.68 -28.84 -58.52
C ALA A 379 11.24 -29.36 -57.15
N VAL A 380 9.93 -29.48 -56.89
CA VAL A 380 9.37 -29.92 -55.60
C VAL A 380 8.69 -31.28 -55.75
N SER A 381 9.06 -32.20 -54.87
CA SER A 381 8.58 -33.58 -54.76
C SER A 381 7.21 -33.71 -54.07
N GLN A 382 6.59 -34.89 -54.13
CA GLN A 382 5.40 -35.19 -53.31
C GLN A 382 5.75 -35.24 -51.82
N GLU A 383 6.94 -35.73 -51.47
CA GLU A 383 7.40 -35.88 -50.09
C GLU A 383 7.52 -34.53 -49.37
N GLU A 384 8.03 -33.49 -50.04
CA GLU A 384 8.09 -32.12 -49.50
C GLU A 384 6.70 -31.51 -49.25
N LEU A 385 5.71 -31.83 -50.09
CA LEU A 385 4.32 -31.39 -49.92
C LEU A 385 3.65 -32.12 -48.75
N ASP A 386 3.82 -33.43 -48.68
CA ASP A 386 3.25 -34.27 -47.61
C ASP A 386 3.89 -33.94 -46.26
N ALA A 387 5.21 -33.67 -46.24
CA ALA A 387 5.93 -33.17 -45.07
C ALA A 387 5.42 -31.78 -44.62
N ALA A 388 5.05 -30.90 -45.54
CA ALA A 388 4.45 -29.60 -45.20
C ALA A 388 3.08 -29.75 -44.54
N VAL A 389 2.22 -30.64 -45.05
CA VAL A 389 0.93 -30.98 -44.43
C VAL A 389 1.12 -31.66 -43.07
N ALA A 390 2.10 -32.56 -42.93
CA ALA A 390 2.40 -33.23 -41.67
C ALA A 390 2.94 -32.26 -40.62
N ASN A 391 3.85 -31.35 -40.99
CA ASN A 391 4.41 -30.37 -40.07
C ASN A 391 3.40 -29.31 -39.63
N ALA A 392 2.51 -28.84 -40.51
CA ALA A 392 1.41 -27.96 -40.13
C ALA A 392 0.48 -28.63 -39.10
N ARG A 393 0.03 -29.87 -39.37
CA ARG A 393 -0.79 -30.67 -38.44
C ARG A 393 -0.11 -30.92 -37.10
N GLU A 394 1.21 -31.00 -37.06
CA GLU A 394 1.98 -31.16 -35.82
C GLU A 394 2.07 -29.85 -35.03
N THR A 395 2.17 -28.69 -35.69
CA THR A 395 1.98 -27.39 -35.02
C THR A 395 0.57 -27.28 -34.44
N ASP A 396 -0.49 -27.65 -35.19
CA ASP A 396 -1.87 -27.67 -34.69
C ASP A 396 -2.07 -28.60 -33.48
N ARG A 397 -1.32 -29.69 -33.40
CA ARG A 397 -1.31 -30.61 -32.24
C ARG A 397 -0.61 -29.98 -31.05
N LEU A 398 0.57 -29.39 -31.23
CA LEU A 398 1.33 -28.74 -30.16
C LEU A 398 0.59 -27.53 -29.57
N THR A 399 -0.05 -26.71 -30.42
CA THR A 399 -0.88 -25.57 -29.98
C THR A 399 -2.12 -26.03 -29.19
N ARG A 400 -2.73 -27.17 -29.55
CA ARG A 400 -3.83 -27.76 -28.75
C ARG A 400 -3.34 -28.38 -27.45
N ALA A 401 -2.29 -29.20 -27.49
CA ALA A 401 -1.69 -29.80 -26.30
C ALA A 401 -1.25 -28.74 -25.27
N ALA A 402 -0.83 -27.55 -25.72
CA ALA A 402 -0.55 -26.42 -24.85
C ALA A 402 -1.79 -25.85 -24.14
N ALA A 403 -2.94 -25.81 -24.82
CA ALA A 403 -4.21 -25.44 -24.20
C ALA A 403 -4.75 -26.55 -23.28
N ASP A 404 -4.71 -27.81 -23.72
CA ASP A 404 -5.14 -28.98 -22.96
C ASP A 404 -4.35 -29.11 -21.64
N ALA A 405 -3.02 -28.91 -21.68
CA ALA A 405 -2.17 -28.90 -20.49
C ALA A 405 -2.48 -27.73 -19.56
N TRP A 406 -2.72 -26.53 -20.09
CA TRP A 406 -3.11 -25.35 -19.29
C TRP A 406 -4.44 -25.57 -18.57
N ASP A 407 -5.44 -26.12 -19.28
CA ASP A 407 -6.77 -26.40 -18.75
C ASP A 407 -6.79 -27.64 -17.85
N ALA A 408 -5.78 -28.52 -17.93
CA ALA A 408 -5.53 -29.58 -16.96
C ALA A 408 -4.89 -29.05 -15.65
N GLY A 409 -4.09 -27.99 -15.73
CA GLY A 409 -3.35 -27.39 -14.61
C GLY A 409 -1.82 -27.45 -14.74
N ASP A 410 -1.29 -28.13 -15.76
CA ASP A 410 0.14 -28.17 -16.05
C ASP A 410 0.57 -26.91 -16.82
N ALA A 411 0.75 -25.82 -16.08
CA ALA A 411 1.26 -24.56 -16.61
C ALA A 411 2.73 -24.63 -17.08
N ALA A 412 3.47 -25.71 -16.79
CA ALA A 412 4.84 -25.90 -17.25
C ALA A 412 4.89 -26.58 -18.63
N GLY A 413 4.26 -27.74 -18.77
CA GLY A 413 4.10 -28.44 -20.05
C GLY A 413 3.29 -27.62 -21.06
N ALA A 414 2.31 -26.83 -20.61
CA ALA A 414 1.62 -25.85 -21.46
C ALA A 414 2.58 -24.86 -22.13
N LEU A 415 3.52 -24.30 -21.37
CA LEU A 415 4.51 -23.35 -21.88
C LEU A 415 5.55 -24.05 -22.78
N GLU A 416 5.95 -25.28 -22.45
CA GLU A 416 6.85 -26.05 -23.30
C GLU A 416 6.20 -26.40 -24.65
N ALA A 417 4.96 -26.90 -24.65
CA ALA A 417 4.21 -27.26 -25.85
C ALA A 417 3.96 -26.04 -26.75
N ALA A 418 3.55 -24.90 -26.18
CA ALA A 418 3.39 -23.65 -26.93
C ALA A 418 4.74 -23.17 -27.49
N GLY A 419 5.81 -23.23 -26.69
CA GLY A 419 7.17 -22.89 -27.14
C GLY A 419 7.68 -23.81 -28.25
N ARG A 420 7.30 -25.10 -28.25
CA ARG A 420 7.59 -26.05 -29.33
C ARG A 420 6.80 -25.72 -30.60
N ALA A 421 5.53 -25.36 -30.48
CA ALA A 421 4.70 -24.93 -31.60
C ALA A 421 5.29 -23.68 -32.29
N VAL A 422 5.65 -22.66 -31.50
CA VAL A 422 6.27 -21.42 -32.01
C VAL A 422 7.65 -21.67 -32.59
N ARG A 423 8.50 -22.52 -32.00
CA ARG A 423 9.80 -22.88 -32.60
C ARG A 423 9.63 -23.60 -33.95
N LYS A 424 8.58 -24.41 -34.10
CA LYS A 424 8.30 -25.16 -35.33
C LYS A 424 7.72 -24.25 -36.44
N ASN A 425 6.80 -23.35 -36.10
CA ASN A 425 6.33 -22.31 -37.03
C ASN A 425 6.25 -20.94 -36.33
N PRO A 426 7.31 -20.10 -36.43
CA PRO A 426 7.34 -18.77 -35.82
C PRO A 426 6.38 -17.74 -36.44
N ARG A 427 5.63 -18.13 -37.48
CA ARG A 427 4.61 -17.30 -38.15
C ARG A 427 3.18 -17.79 -37.89
N ASP A 428 2.99 -18.87 -37.13
CA ASP A 428 1.66 -19.38 -36.79
C ASP A 428 0.99 -18.46 -35.75
N ALA A 429 0.00 -17.68 -36.18
CA ALA A 429 -0.70 -16.75 -35.30
C ALA A 429 -1.41 -17.45 -34.10
N PRO A 430 -2.04 -18.64 -34.26
CA PRO A 430 -2.53 -19.43 -33.11
C PRO A 430 -1.43 -19.81 -32.10
N ALA A 431 -0.31 -20.39 -32.55
CA ALA A 431 0.79 -20.79 -31.66
C ALA A 431 1.43 -19.59 -30.95
N LEU A 432 1.67 -18.49 -31.68
CA LEU A 432 2.16 -17.24 -31.09
C LEU A 432 1.20 -16.72 -30.02
N THR A 433 -0.10 -16.63 -30.32
CA THR A 433 -1.13 -16.15 -29.38
C THR A 433 -1.23 -17.05 -28.14
N ALA A 434 -1.15 -18.37 -28.32
CA ALA A 434 -1.14 -19.33 -27.23
C ALA A 434 0.10 -19.17 -26.33
N TYR A 435 1.30 -19.08 -26.93
CA TYR A 435 2.56 -18.88 -26.22
C TYR A 435 2.59 -17.56 -25.45
N ASP A 436 2.20 -16.46 -26.09
CA ASP A 436 2.14 -15.13 -25.47
C ASP A 436 1.18 -15.07 -24.28
N ARG A 437 0.03 -15.74 -24.37
CA ARG A 437 -0.91 -15.89 -23.26
C ARG A 437 -0.29 -16.71 -22.13
N ILE A 438 0.07 -17.96 -22.42
CA ILE A 438 0.56 -18.94 -21.44
C ILE A 438 1.83 -18.44 -20.75
N SER A 439 2.76 -17.79 -21.47
CA SER A 439 3.98 -17.22 -20.89
C SER A 439 3.70 -16.09 -19.90
N ARG A 440 2.85 -15.12 -20.28
CA ARG A 440 2.47 -14.00 -19.39
C ARG A 440 1.68 -14.47 -18.18
N ASP A 441 0.74 -15.38 -18.38
CA ASP A 441 -0.15 -15.84 -17.31
C ASP A 441 0.58 -16.84 -16.39
N LYS A 442 1.49 -17.68 -16.89
CA LYS A 442 2.40 -18.47 -16.03
C LYS A 442 3.30 -17.56 -15.19
N ALA A 443 3.91 -16.53 -15.77
CA ALA A 443 4.76 -15.60 -15.01
C ALA A 443 4.00 -14.90 -13.88
N ARG A 444 2.71 -14.57 -14.08
CA ARG A 444 1.82 -14.04 -13.04
C ARG A 444 1.44 -15.09 -11.99
N LEU A 445 1.19 -16.33 -12.41
CA LEU A 445 0.92 -17.45 -11.51
C LEU A 445 2.12 -17.71 -10.59
N ASP A 446 3.33 -17.77 -11.15
CA ASP A 446 4.59 -17.99 -10.42
C ASP A 446 4.84 -16.87 -9.39
N ASP A 447 4.68 -15.60 -9.78
CA ASP A 447 4.79 -14.43 -8.88
C ASP A 447 3.72 -14.42 -7.77
N THR A 448 2.49 -14.87 -8.07
CA THR A 448 1.41 -14.97 -7.08
C THR A 448 1.64 -16.13 -6.11
N LEU A 449 2.16 -17.27 -6.59
CA LEU A 449 2.54 -18.41 -5.76
C LEU A 449 3.75 -18.09 -4.87
N ALA A 450 4.72 -17.33 -5.36
CA ALA A 450 5.86 -16.85 -4.55
C ALA A 450 5.41 -15.91 -3.41
N LYS A 451 4.36 -15.11 -3.63
CA LYS A 451 3.73 -14.30 -2.56
C LYS A 451 2.97 -15.17 -1.55
N ALA A 452 2.28 -16.21 -2.01
CA ALA A 452 1.66 -17.19 -1.12
C ALA A 452 2.71 -17.92 -0.25
N ASP A 453 3.84 -18.33 -0.82
CA ASP A 453 4.95 -18.96 -0.09
C ASP A 453 5.58 -18.00 0.94
N ALA A 454 5.83 -16.75 0.55
CA ALA A 454 6.34 -15.72 1.46
C ALA A 454 5.36 -15.41 2.61
N ALA A 455 4.05 -15.36 2.34
CA ALA A 455 3.01 -15.20 3.37
C ALA A 455 2.94 -16.42 4.30
N LEU A 456 3.12 -17.64 3.78
CA LEU A 456 3.18 -18.88 4.57
C LEU A 456 4.42 -18.90 5.47
N GLY A 457 5.57 -18.41 4.99
CA GLY A 457 6.78 -18.21 5.80
C GLY A 457 6.65 -17.15 6.90
N MET A 458 5.60 -16.32 6.86
CA MET A 458 5.23 -15.36 7.91
C MET A 458 4.03 -15.82 8.76
N ASP A 459 3.52 -17.03 8.54
CA ASP A 459 2.31 -17.60 9.16
C ASP A 459 1.02 -16.78 8.92
N ASP A 460 0.96 -15.95 7.86
CA ASP A 460 -0.24 -15.21 7.47
C ASP A 460 -1.16 -16.07 6.57
N PHE A 461 -1.91 -16.98 7.19
CA PHE A 461 -2.88 -17.82 6.50
C PHE A 461 -4.01 -17.03 5.80
N GLY A 462 -4.21 -15.75 6.12
CA GLY A 462 -5.18 -14.88 5.46
C GLY A 462 -4.66 -14.46 4.08
N GLU A 463 -3.45 -13.92 4.03
CA GLU A 463 -2.79 -13.52 2.78
C GLU A 463 -2.44 -14.73 1.91
N VAL A 464 -2.05 -15.88 2.51
CA VAL A 464 -1.92 -17.15 1.78
C VAL A 464 -3.22 -17.53 1.08
N ALA A 465 -4.36 -17.46 1.77
CA ALA A 465 -5.66 -17.79 1.18
C ALA A 465 -6.08 -16.78 0.09
N ALA A 466 -5.75 -15.50 0.24
CA ALA A 466 -5.99 -14.46 -0.76
C ALA A 466 -5.15 -14.70 -2.03
N MET A 467 -3.83 -14.88 -1.90
CA MET A 467 -2.93 -15.15 -3.02
C MET A 467 -3.28 -16.46 -3.74
N LEU A 468 -3.65 -17.51 -3.02
CA LEU A 468 -4.14 -18.77 -3.61
C LEU A 468 -5.56 -18.67 -4.19
N GLY A 469 -6.28 -17.58 -3.91
CA GLY A 469 -7.51 -17.16 -4.59
C GLY A 469 -7.20 -16.46 -5.91
N GLU A 470 -6.26 -15.51 -5.93
CA GLU A 470 -5.81 -14.83 -7.16
C GLU A 470 -5.13 -15.79 -8.14
N ALA A 471 -4.24 -16.68 -7.65
CA ALA A 471 -3.61 -17.73 -8.45
C ALA A 471 -4.66 -18.62 -9.15
N ALA A 472 -5.75 -18.95 -8.43
CA ALA A 472 -6.84 -19.75 -8.97
C ALA A 472 -7.72 -19.01 -10.01
N LYS A 473 -7.61 -17.68 -10.15
CA LYS A 473 -8.21 -16.94 -11.28
C LYS A 473 -7.34 -17.01 -12.54
N ILE A 474 -6.04 -17.25 -12.38
CA ILE A 474 -5.07 -17.34 -13.49
C ILE A 474 -5.09 -18.77 -14.06
N CYS A 475 -4.90 -19.78 -13.20
CA CYS A 475 -5.02 -21.19 -13.58
C CYS A 475 -5.74 -21.96 -12.43
N PRO A 476 -7.06 -22.21 -12.53
CA PRO A 476 -7.86 -22.77 -11.43
C PRO A 476 -7.42 -24.16 -10.94
N ARG A 477 -6.72 -24.93 -11.79
CA ARG A 477 -6.31 -26.32 -11.54
C ARG A 477 -4.81 -26.49 -11.28
N ALA A 478 -4.02 -25.42 -11.27
CA ALA A 478 -2.56 -25.52 -11.11
C ALA A 478 -2.18 -26.32 -9.85
N GLU A 479 -1.42 -27.41 -10.02
CA GLU A 479 -1.11 -28.37 -8.95
C GLU A 479 -0.44 -27.71 -7.74
N ALA A 480 0.41 -26.71 -8.00
CA ALA A 480 1.07 -25.90 -6.98
C ALA A 480 0.10 -25.16 -6.04
N ILE A 481 -1.11 -24.80 -6.49
CA ILE A 481 -2.16 -24.24 -5.62
C ILE A 481 -2.65 -25.31 -4.64
N GLY A 482 -2.83 -26.55 -5.10
CA GLY A 482 -3.19 -27.70 -4.26
C GLY A 482 -2.11 -28.00 -3.21
N ALA A 483 -0.86 -28.08 -3.65
CA ALA A 483 0.29 -28.31 -2.78
C ALA A 483 0.45 -27.19 -1.72
N MET A 484 0.34 -25.92 -2.11
CA MET A 484 0.46 -24.80 -1.18
C MET A 484 -0.70 -24.75 -0.18
N ARG A 485 -1.93 -25.13 -0.56
CA ARG A 485 -3.05 -25.30 0.38
C ARG A 485 -2.77 -26.40 1.41
N GLN A 486 -2.19 -27.53 1.00
CA GLN A 486 -1.80 -28.60 1.91
C GLN A 486 -0.67 -28.17 2.86
N ALA A 487 0.35 -27.47 2.35
CA ALA A 487 1.44 -26.90 3.15
C ALA A 487 0.92 -25.91 4.21
N ALA A 488 -0.02 -25.03 3.84
CA ALA A 488 -0.67 -24.09 4.75
C ALA A 488 -1.47 -24.80 5.87
N VAL A 489 -2.20 -25.87 5.55
CA VAL A 489 -2.91 -26.69 6.56
C VAL A 489 -1.92 -27.39 7.50
N ALA A 490 -0.87 -28.01 6.97
CA ALA A 490 0.15 -28.71 7.78
C ALA A 490 0.93 -27.76 8.69
N ARG A 491 1.26 -26.55 8.21
CA ARG A 491 1.89 -25.49 9.02
C ARG A 491 0.96 -25.02 10.13
N ARG A 492 -0.32 -24.76 9.82
CA ARG A 492 -1.33 -24.38 10.82
C ARG A 492 -1.55 -25.45 11.89
N GLU A 493 -1.63 -26.73 11.50
CA GLU A 493 -1.68 -27.84 12.46
C GLU A 493 -0.46 -27.89 13.38
N THR A 494 0.72 -27.56 12.86
CA THR A 494 1.96 -27.52 13.64
C THR A 494 1.93 -26.39 14.66
N LEU A 495 1.49 -25.19 14.27
CA LEU A 495 1.27 -24.07 15.19
C LEU A 495 0.20 -24.39 16.25
N ASP A 496 -0.92 -25.02 15.87
CA ASP A 496 -1.97 -25.42 16.81
C ASP A 496 -1.47 -26.47 17.83
N ARG A 497 -0.57 -27.37 17.42
CA ARG A 497 0.12 -28.32 18.33
C ARG A 497 1.08 -27.58 19.27
N VAL A 498 1.87 -26.63 18.76
CA VAL A 498 2.75 -25.77 19.56
C VAL A 498 1.96 -24.94 20.58
N ALA A 499 0.86 -24.29 20.17
CA ALA A 499 0.01 -23.49 21.03
C ALA A 499 -0.60 -24.33 22.18
N ARG A 500 -1.08 -25.56 21.89
CA ARG A 500 -1.55 -26.50 22.92
C ARG A 500 -0.45 -26.91 23.90
N LEU A 501 0.78 -27.14 23.43
CA LEU A 501 1.93 -27.44 24.30
C LEU A 501 2.32 -26.25 25.19
N LEU A 502 2.26 -25.02 24.68
CA LEU A 502 2.53 -23.81 25.48
C LEU A 502 1.43 -23.52 26.50
N ALA A 503 0.16 -23.77 26.18
CA ALA A 503 -0.93 -23.70 27.15
C ALA A 503 -0.73 -24.72 28.28
N ALA A 504 -0.54 -26.00 27.94
CA ALA A 504 -0.28 -27.05 28.92
C ALA A 504 1.01 -26.80 29.74
N ALA A 505 2.02 -26.13 29.18
CA ALA A 505 3.21 -25.71 29.92
C ALA A 505 2.88 -24.67 31.00
N ARG A 506 2.02 -23.68 30.69
CA ARG A 506 1.54 -22.68 31.66
C ARG A 506 0.69 -23.34 32.75
N ASP A 507 -0.23 -24.23 32.38
CA ASP A 507 -1.03 -24.99 33.35
C ASP A 507 -0.15 -25.81 34.31
N LYS A 508 0.95 -26.41 33.80
CA LYS A 508 1.94 -27.11 34.63
C LYS A 508 2.76 -26.16 35.51
N TRP A 509 3.11 -24.97 35.01
CA TRP A 509 3.81 -23.96 35.79
C TRP A 509 2.96 -23.47 36.98
N ASP A 510 1.71 -23.10 36.71
CA ASP A 510 0.77 -22.58 37.71
C ASP A 510 0.32 -23.67 38.70
N ALA A 511 0.39 -24.95 38.31
CA ALA A 511 0.24 -26.10 39.21
C ALA A 511 1.50 -26.41 40.06
N GLY A 512 2.61 -25.69 39.89
CA GLY A 512 3.88 -25.93 40.60
C GLY A 512 4.79 -27.00 39.98
N ALA A 513 4.41 -27.60 38.86
CA ALA A 513 5.12 -28.68 38.18
C ALA A 513 6.14 -28.15 37.15
N VAL A 514 7.12 -27.37 37.65
CA VAL A 514 8.09 -26.59 36.85
C VAL A 514 8.83 -27.42 35.79
N ASP A 515 9.36 -28.59 36.13
CA ASP A 515 10.07 -29.43 35.15
C ASP A 515 9.13 -30.01 34.08
N GLY A 516 7.85 -30.19 34.39
CA GLY A 516 6.82 -30.56 33.43
C GLY A 516 6.54 -29.43 32.43
N ALA A 517 6.48 -28.18 32.90
CA ALA A 517 6.37 -27.00 32.05
C ALA A 517 7.59 -26.84 31.12
N LEU A 518 8.80 -27.03 31.67
CA LEU A 518 10.04 -27.00 30.90
C LEU A 518 10.18 -28.18 29.93
N LYS A 519 9.58 -29.34 30.20
CA LYS A 519 9.50 -30.43 29.21
C LYS A 519 8.58 -30.05 28.04
N LEU A 520 7.40 -29.50 28.32
CA LEU A 520 6.40 -29.13 27.32
C LEU A 520 6.88 -27.98 26.40
N THR A 521 7.54 -26.94 26.93
CA THR A 521 8.15 -25.91 26.08
C THR A 521 9.31 -26.44 25.23
N GLY A 522 10.02 -27.47 25.70
CA GLY A 522 11.04 -28.17 24.92
C GLY A 522 10.43 -28.97 23.75
N GLN A 523 9.31 -29.65 24.00
CA GLN A 523 8.55 -30.35 22.95
C GLN A 523 7.95 -29.39 21.93
N ALA A 524 7.48 -28.21 22.35
CA ALA A 524 7.02 -27.15 21.44
C ALA A 524 8.14 -26.70 20.47
N LEU A 525 9.35 -26.43 20.99
CA LEU A 525 10.53 -26.12 20.18
C LEU A 525 11.09 -27.31 19.38
N SER A 526 10.63 -28.53 19.65
CA SER A 526 10.95 -29.71 18.82
C SER A 526 10.01 -29.84 17.60
N LEU A 527 8.84 -29.19 17.63
CA LEU A 527 7.92 -29.09 16.49
C LEU A 527 8.24 -27.86 15.62
N ASP A 528 8.62 -26.75 16.24
CA ASP A 528 9.12 -25.55 15.55
C ASP A 528 10.26 -24.90 16.35
N PRO A 529 11.53 -25.14 15.96
CA PRO A 529 12.70 -24.56 16.62
C PRO A 529 12.79 -23.02 16.55
N ASN A 530 12.11 -22.40 15.59
CA ASN A 530 12.16 -20.96 15.35
C ASN A 530 10.97 -20.20 15.94
N HIS A 531 9.98 -20.90 16.51
CA HIS A 531 8.76 -20.30 17.06
C HIS A 531 9.05 -19.33 18.21
N ALA A 532 9.12 -18.03 17.89
CA ALA A 532 9.61 -16.98 18.79
C ALA A 532 8.92 -16.97 20.16
N ALA A 533 7.60 -17.15 20.20
CA ALA A 533 6.84 -17.20 21.44
C ALA A 533 7.13 -18.46 22.29
N ALA A 534 7.49 -19.59 21.66
CA ALA A 534 7.86 -20.81 22.41
C ALA A 534 9.25 -20.67 23.03
N LYS A 535 10.18 -20.04 22.30
CA LYS A 535 11.51 -19.71 22.77
C LYS A 535 11.46 -18.73 23.95
N ALA A 536 10.74 -17.61 23.80
CA ALA A 536 10.58 -16.61 24.86
C ALA A 536 9.87 -17.18 26.11
N GLU A 537 8.83 -18.01 25.94
CA GLU A 537 8.16 -18.69 27.06
C GLU A 537 9.14 -19.61 27.82
N ARG A 538 9.96 -20.38 27.09
CA ARG A 538 10.99 -21.26 27.67
C ARG A 538 12.07 -20.47 28.41
N GLU A 539 12.62 -19.45 27.78
CA GLU A 539 13.68 -18.61 28.36
C GLU A 539 13.20 -17.94 29.65
N ARG A 540 11.95 -17.44 29.67
CA ARG A 540 11.31 -16.93 30.88
C ARG A 540 11.18 -18.01 31.96
N MET A 541 10.60 -19.18 31.66
CA MET A 541 10.44 -20.27 32.62
C MET A 541 11.76 -20.80 33.19
N VAL A 542 12.86 -20.78 32.41
CA VAL A 542 14.19 -21.16 32.91
C VAL A 542 14.73 -20.10 33.88
N ALA A 543 14.69 -18.82 33.52
CA ALA A 543 15.12 -17.73 34.40
C ALA A 543 14.28 -17.65 35.69
N ASP A 544 12.98 -17.91 35.59
CA ASP A 544 12.06 -17.95 36.71
C ASP A 544 12.35 -19.16 37.63
N ARG A 545 12.63 -20.35 37.08
CA ARG A 545 13.05 -21.53 37.86
C ARG A 545 14.31 -21.21 38.67
N ASP A 546 15.29 -20.57 38.04
CA ASP A 546 16.58 -20.33 38.68
C ASP A 546 16.48 -19.26 39.80
N ARG A 547 15.62 -18.25 39.62
CA ARG A 547 15.24 -17.32 40.69
C ARG A 547 14.46 -17.99 41.81
N LEU A 548 13.50 -18.87 41.49
CA LEU A 548 12.75 -19.65 42.47
C LEU A 548 13.69 -20.51 43.34
N ILE A 549 14.65 -21.21 42.72
CA ILE A 549 15.65 -22.02 43.42
C ILE A 549 16.56 -21.14 44.31
N ALA A 550 16.96 -19.96 43.86
CA ALA A 550 17.76 -19.02 44.64
C ALA A 550 16.99 -18.51 45.88
N ALA A 551 15.75 -18.04 45.69
CA ALA A 551 14.88 -17.53 46.74
C ALA A 551 14.57 -18.60 47.81
N LEU A 552 14.29 -19.83 47.41
CA LEU A 552 14.08 -20.96 48.32
C LEU A 552 15.35 -21.31 49.14
N LYS A 553 16.54 -21.30 48.51
CA LYS A 553 17.82 -21.49 49.22
C LYS A 553 18.09 -20.36 50.21
N GLN A 554 17.83 -19.11 49.84
CA GLN A 554 18.01 -17.94 50.69
C GLN A 554 17.05 -17.94 51.88
N SER A 555 15.77 -18.26 51.67
CA SER A 555 14.78 -18.44 52.73
C SER A 555 15.21 -19.53 53.73
N THR A 556 15.68 -20.68 53.22
CA THR A 556 16.20 -21.78 54.05
C THR A 556 17.42 -21.35 54.88
N SER A 557 18.34 -20.59 54.28
CA SER A 557 19.53 -20.04 54.97
C SER A 557 19.15 -19.07 56.10
N TYR A 558 18.26 -18.12 55.84
CA TYR A 558 17.77 -17.21 56.89
C TYR A 558 17.00 -17.94 57.99
N LEU A 559 16.24 -18.99 57.67
CA LEU A 559 15.54 -19.83 58.64
C LEU A 559 16.48 -20.66 59.52
N ALA A 560 17.65 -21.05 59.00
CA ALA A 560 18.74 -21.64 59.80
C ALA A 560 19.39 -20.59 60.71
N ALA A 561 19.64 -19.38 60.19
CA ALA A 561 20.18 -18.24 60.92
C ALA A 561 19.18 -17.55 61.90
N LYS A 562 18.02 -18.15 62.16
CA LYS A 562 16.92 -17.62 63.00
C LYS A 562 16.37 -16.23 62.56
N ARG A 563 16.66 -15.78 61.34
CA ARG A 563 16.18 -14.51 60.76
C ARG A 563 14.81 -14.70 60.12
N PHE A 564 13.78 -14.89 60.93
CA PHE A 564 12.45 -15.32 60.48
C PHE A 564 11.79 -14.38 59.46
N ASP A 565 11.94 -13.06 59.62
CA ASP A 565 11.33 -12.09 58.71
C ASP A 565 12.03 -12.07 57.35
N SER A 566 13.37 -12.03 57.31
CA SER A 566 14.10 -12.20 56.04
C SER A 566 13.88 -13.56 55.38
N ALA A 567 13.67 -14.63 56.17
CA ALA A 567 13.26 -15.91 55.63
C ALA A 567 11.86 -15.85 54.98
N GLY A 568 10.94 -15.05 55.54
CA GLY A 568 9.62 -14.78 54.98
C GLY A 568 9.66 -13.91 53.73
N GLU A 569 10.51 -12.88 53.68
CA GLU A 569 10.76 -12.02 52.51
C GLU A 569 11.24 -12.84 51.31
N ALA A 570 12.30 -13.64 51.49
CA ALA A 570 12.81 -14.52 50.44
C ALA A 570 11.78 -15.60 50.02
N LEU A 571 10.89 -16.03 50.93
CA LEU A 571 9.81 -16.96 50.60
C LEU A 571 8.64 -16.28 49.86
N ALA A 572 8.45 -14.97 50.06
CA ALA A 572 7.49 -14.17 49.30
C ALA A 572 7.96 -13.96 47.84
N GLU A 573 9.27 -13.78 47.61
CA GLU A 573 9.83 -13.76 46.26
C GLU A 573 9.60 -15.11 45.54
N ALA A 574 9.94 -16.23 46.19
CA ALA A 574 9.64 -17.57 45.66
C ALA A 574 8.14 -17.75 45.31
N ARG A 575 7.25 -17.20 46.15
CA ARG A 575 5.80 -17.23 45.95
C ARG A 575 5.30 -16.33 44.83
N ALA A 576 5.95 -15.20 44.57
CA ALA A 576 5.63 -14.34 43.44
C ALA A 576 5.97 -15.00 42.09
N ILE A 577 6.96 -15.91 42.06
CA ILE A 577 7.42 -16.61 40.86
C ILE A 577 6.56 -17.85 40.55
N CYS A 578 6.29 -18.69 41.56
CA CYS A 578 5.50 -19.92 41.38
C CYS A 578 4.72 -20.23 42.67
N PRO A 579 3.51 -19.66 42.87
CA PRO A 579 2.81 -19.68 44.16
C PRO A 579 2.53 -21.07 44.74
N ARG A 580 2.38 -22.07 43.87
CA ARG A 580 2.01 -23.46 44.20
C ARG A 580 3.20 -24.42 44.29
N PHE A 581 4.44 -23.95 44.17
CA PHE A 581 5.61 -24.83 44.26
C PHE A 581 5.69 -25.51 45.65
N PRO A 582 5.78 -26.85 45.75
CA PRO A 582 5.53 -27.58 47.01
C PRO A 582 6.36 -27.10 48.22
N ALA A 583 7.66 -26.84 48.02
CA ALA A 583 8.57 -26.41 49.07
C ALA A 583 8.15 -25.08 49.74
N ILE A 584 7.33 -24.25 49.07
CA ILE A 584 6.84 -22.98 49.63
C ILE A 584 5.86 -23.26 50.78
N ALA A 585 4.99 -24.26 50.66
CA ALA A 585 4.05 -24.64 51.71
C ALA A 585 4.77 -25.28 52.92
N GLU A 586 5.88 -25.97 52.68
CA GLU A 586 6.73 -26.56 53.72
C GLU A 586 7.53 -25.49 54.48
N LEU A 587 8.26 -24.64 53.76
CA LEU A 587 9.01 -23.53 54.37
C LEU A 587 8.08 -22.55 55.10
N THR A 588 6.87 -22.29 54.61
CA THR A 588 5.89 -21.42 55.32
C THR A 588 5.55 -21.99 56.69
N ARG A 589 5.25 -23.30 56.77
CA ARG A 589 4.97 -23.99 58.02
C ARG A 589 6.19 -24.01 58.94
N ALA A 590 7.39 -24.21 58.39
CA ALA A 590 8.63 -24.22 59.15
C ALA A 590 9.01 -22.84 59.72
N ILE A 591 8.83 -21.75 58.96
CA ILE A 591 9.02 -20.37 59.45
C ILE A 591 8.00 -20.07 60.54
N ALA A 592 6.71 -20.33 60.31
CA ALA A 592 5.65 -20.06 61.27
C ALA A 592 5.88 -20.80 62.60
N ALA A 593 6.18 -22.10 62.56
CA ALA A 593 6.42 -22.91 63.75
C ALA A 593 7.68 -22.46 64.52
N ARG A 594 8.77 -22.08 63.84
CA ARG A 594 9.97 -21.56 64.52
C ARG A 594 9.76 -20.14 65.09
N LYS A 595 9.00 -19.27 64.40
CA LYS A 595 8.69 -17.91 64.88
C LYS A 595 7.73 -17.94 66.07
N ASP A 596 6.71 -18.79 66.05
CA ASP A 596 5.81 -19.04 67.19
C ASP A 596 6.58 -19.60 68.41
N LYS A 597 7.45 -20.61 68.21
CA LYS A 597 8.32 -21.12 69.29
C LYS A 597 9.23 -20.03 69.87
N ALA A 598 9.83 -19.18 69.04
CA ALA A 598 10.66 -18.06 69.50
C ALA A 598 9.85 -17.04 70.31
N TRP A 599 8.70 -16.60 69.79
CA TRP A 599 7.84 -15.64 70.49
C TRP A 599 7.32 -16.19 71.84
N ARG A 600 6.93 -17.46 71.92
CA ARG A 600 6.51 -18.13 73.17
C ARG A 600 7.64 -18.30 74.19
N MET A 601 8.90 -18.24 73.76
CA MET A 601 10.07 -18.19 74.64
C MET A 601 10.25 -16.77 75.18
N ASP A 602 10.27 -15.75 74.31
CA ASP A 602 10.46 -14.35 74.70
C ASP A 602 9.32 -13.85 75.62
N GLU A 603 8.06 -14.23 75.34
CA GLU A 603 6.90 -13.98 76.20
C GLU A 603 7.12 -14.48 77.63
N ARG A 604 7.56 -15.74 77.78
CA ARG A 604 7.82 -16.34 79.11
C ARG A 604 9.02 -15.71 79.81
N LEU A 605 10.08 -15.37 79.07
CA LEU A 605 11.26 -14.72 79.62
C LEU A 605 10.98 -13.28 80.07
N ALA A 606 10.11 -12.56 79.36
CA ALA A 606 9.60 -11.25 79.79
C ALA A 606 8.67 -11.39 81.00
N ARG A 607 7.63 -12.21 80.89
CA ARG A 607 6.65 -12.45 81.96
C ARG A 607 7.30 -12.87 83.27
N ALA A 608 8.28 -13.78 83.26
CA ALA A 608 9.00 -14.17 84.47
C ALA A 608 9.82 -13.02 85.08
N ARG A 609 10.41 -12.15 84.26
CA ARG A 609 11.10 -10.94 84.73
C ARG A 609 10.11 -9.96 85.36
N ASP A 610 8.94 -9.80 84.78
CA ASP A 610 7.91 -8.87 85.27
C ASP A 610 7.24 -9.38 86.56
N GLN A 611 7.00 -10.69 86.68
CA GLN A 611 6.58 -11.34 87.94
C GLN A 611 7.62 -11.11 89.05
N TRP A 612 8.91 -11.37 88.78
CA TRP A 612 9.98 -11.09 89.75
C TRP A 612 10.01 -9.61 90.15
N ASN A 613 9.90 -8.70 89.18
CA ASN A 613 9.85 -7.25 89.40
C ASN A 613 8.58 -6.76 90.11
N ALA A 614 7.49 -7.53 90.11
CA ALA A 614 6.27 -7.27 90.87
C ALA A 614 6.35 -7.79 92.32
N GLY A 615 7.27 -8.73 92.60
CA GLY A 615 7.38 -9.43 93.88
C GLY A 615 6.83 -10.86 93.87
N ASP A 616 6.33 -11.35 92.74
CA ASP A 616 5.92 -12.75 92.53
C ASP A 616 7.14 -13.60 92.12
N ALA A 617 7.94 -13.96 93.12
CA ALA A 617 9.17 -14.71 92.90
C ALA A 617 8.94 -16.19 92.55
N ASP A 618 7.86 -16.80 93.07
CA ASP A 618 7.54 -18.20 92.84
C ASP A 618 6.85 -18.42 91.48
N GLY A 619 5.92 -17.54 91.09
CA GLY A 619 5.32 -17.55 89.76
C GLY A 619 6.35 -17.24 88.66
N ALA A 620 7.33 -16.37 88.92
CA ALA A 620 8.45 -16.16 88.02
C ALA A 620 9.27 -17.44 87.77
N LEU A 621 9.54 -18.21 88.83
CA LEU A 621 10.28 -19.48 88.73
C LEU A 621 9.46 -20.59 88.02
N ALA A 622 8.14 -20.59 88.19
CA ALA A 622 7.22 -21.44 87.45
C ALA A 622 7.23 -21.11 85.94
N THR A 623 7.11 -19.84 85.56
CA THR A 623 7.14 -19.39 84.15
C THR A 623 8.48 -19.71 83.48
N LEU A 624 9.62 -19.57 84.18
CA LEU A 624 10.93 -20.03 83.66
C LEU A 624 11.03 -21.56 83.53
N THR A 625 10.22 -22.32 84.29
CA THR A 625 10.14 -23.78 84.16
C THR A 625 9.32 -24.20 82.93
N GLU A 626 8.28 -23.45 82.57
CA GLU A 626 7.61 -23.62 81.28
C GLU A 626 8.55 -23.26 80.11
N ALA A 627 9.27 -22.15 80.21
CA ALA A 627 10.23 -21.73 79.17
C ALA A 627 11.27 -22.84 78.89
N ALA A 628 11.87 -23.40 79.93
CA ALA A 628 12.83 -24.50 79.82
C ALA A 628 12.24 -25.82 79.29
N ARG A 629 10.91 -26.02 79.35
CA ARG A 629 10.24 -27.15 78.69
C ARG A 629 9.96 -26.88 77.20
N LEU A 630 9.71 -25.62 76.83
CA LEU A 630 9.40 -25.21 75.46
C LEU A 630 10.65 -25.20 74.55
N ASP A 631 11.83 -24.91 75.11
CA ASP A 631 13.11 -25.14 74.44
C ASP A 631 14.23 -25.53 75.44
N PRO A 632 14.49 -26.83 75.66
CA PRO A 632 15.51 -27.29 76.61
C PRO A 632 16.93 -26.79 76.29
N GLU A 633 17.26 -26.67 75.00
CA GLU A 633 18.54 -26.16 74.50
C GLU A 633 18.72 -24.64 74.68
N HIS A 634 17.70 -23.92 75.19
CA HIS A 634 17.76 -22.46 75.32
C HIS A 634 18.61 -22.04 76.52
N ALA A 635 19.94 -21.98 76.31
CA ALA A 635 20.95 -21.69 77.31
C ALA A 635 20.61 -20.49 78.22
N GLY A 636 20.04 -19.40 77.65
CA GLY A 636 19.60 -18.23 78.40
C GLY A 636 18.48 -18.52 79.41
N ALA A 637 17.50 -19.37 79.05
CA ALA A 637 16.41 -19.75 79.96
C ALA A 637 16.92 -20.66 81.09
N ALA A 638 17.71 -21.70 80.75
CA ALA A 638 18.27 -22.63 81.73
C ALA A 638 19.31 -21.98 82.68
N ALA A 639 20.00 -20.92 82.25
CA ALA A 639 20.87 -20.12 83.11
C ALA A 639 20.06 -19.16 84.00
N THR A 640 19.05 -18.48 83.45
CA THR A 640 18.20 -17.54 84.21
C THR A 640 17.40 -18.25 85.30
N LYS A 641 16.82 -19.42 85.00
CA LYS A 641 16.10 -20.25 85.97
C LYS A 641 16.97 -20.60 87.19
N ARG A 642 18.21 -21.01 86.98
CA ARG A 642 19.15 -21.38 88.05
C ARG A 642 19.47 -20.17 88.96
N LYS A 643 19.75 -19.01 88.36
CA LYS A 643 19.99 -17.77 89.13
C LYS A 643 18.77 -17.33 89.93
N LEU A 644 17.56 -17.43 89.34
CA LEU A 644 16.33 -17.02 90.02
C LEU A 644 15.97 -17.93 91.20
N ALA A 645 16.16 -19.25 91.04
CA ALA A 645 15.94 -20.22 92.12
C ALA A 645 16.83 -19.94 93.34
N GLN A 646 18.13 -19.73 93.11
CA GLN A 646 19.08 -19.39 94.16
C GLN A 646 18.75 -18.05 94.84
N ALA A 647 18.30 -17.05 94.08
CA ALA A 647 17.85 -15.78 94.65
C ALA A 647 16.59 -15.95 95.52
N ARG A 648 15.62 -16.78 95.10
CA ARG A 648 14.41 -17.09 95.88
C ARG A 648 14.72 -17.80 97.19
N GLU A 649 15.66 -18.74 97.18
CA GLU A 649 16.14 -19.45 98.37
C GLU A 649 16.77 -18.49 99.39
N HIS A 650 17.71 -17.65 98.95
CA HIS A 650 18.35 -16.64 99.81
C HIS A 650 17.37 -15.59 100.35
N LEU A 651 16.34 -15.24 99.56
CA LEU A 651 15.25 -14.34 99.99
C LEU A 651 14.43 -14.97 101.12
N GLY A 652 13.95 -16.20 100.94
CA GLY A 652 13.18 -16.91 101.97
C GLY A 652 13.96 -17.03 103.29
N ALA A 653 15.21 -17.49 103.20
CA ALA A 653 16.11 -17.60 104.35
C ALA A 653 16.44 -16.24 105.02
N ALA A 654 16.23 -15.10 104.36
CA ALA A 654 16.32 -13.77 104.98
C ALA A 654 15.00 -13.33 105.65
N GLU A 655 13.85 -13.67 105.06
CA GLU A 655 12.52 -13.45 105.64
C GLU A 655 12.30 -14.27 106.92
N ASP A 656 12.65 -15.58 106.90
CA ASP A 656 12.52 -16.46 108.07
C ASP A 656 13.34 -15.95 109.27
N ARG A 657 14.54 -15.42 109.00
CA ARG A 657 15.39 -14.78 110.03
C ARG A 657 14.81 -13.46 110.54
N ALA A 658 14.08 -12.72 109.72
CA ALA A 658 13.43 -11.49 110.15
C ALA A 658 12.21 -11.77 111.04
N GLU A 659 11.40 -12.77 110.67
CA GLU A 659 10.23 -13.22 111.43
C GLU A 659 10.64 -13.73 112.82
N ALA A 660 11.60 -14.66 112.88
CA ALA A 660 12.14 -15.15 114.16
C ALA A 660 12.79 -14.04 115.02
N ALA A 661 13.38 -13.02 114.40
CA ALA A 661 13.93 -11.87 115.13
C ALA A 661 12.84 -10.91 115.65
N LEU A 662 11.73 -10.73 114.91
CA LEU A 662 10.58 -9.97 115.38
C LEU A 662 9.94 -10.64 116.59
N ASP A 663 9.69 -11.95 116.53
CA ASP A 663 9.05 -12.69 117.62
C ASP A 663 9.91 -12.70 118.88
N ALA A 664 11.22 -12.89 118.73
CA ALA A 664 12.18 -12.75 119.84
C ALA A 664 12.39 -11.31 120.33
N GLY A 665 11.67 -10.31 119.79
CA GLY A 665 11.76 -8.90 120.18
C GLY A 665 13.06 -8.19 119.77
N LYS A 666 13.89 -8.82 118.93
CA LYS A 666 15.23 -8.35 118.54
C LYS A 666 15.15 -7.39 117.35
N ILE A 667 14.61 -6.21 117.61
CA ILE A 667 14.32 -5.14 116.63
C ILE A 667 15.47 -4.89 115.63
N ASP A 668 16.73 -4.82 116.08
CA ASP A 668 17.86 -4.54 115.19
C ASP A 668 18.33 -5.75 114.36
N ALA A 669 18.16 -6.97 114.89
CA ALA A 669 18.35 -8.20 114.09
C ALA A 669 17.27 -8.34 113.01
N ALA A 670 16.02 -7.96 113.33
CA ALA A 670 14.94 -7.90 112.35
C ALA A 670 15.22 -6.87 111.25
N LYS A 671 15.68 -5.66 111.59
CA LYS A 671 16.13 -4.65 110.60
C LYS A 671 17.21 -5.20 109.68
N ALA A 672 18.23 -5.87 110.22
CA ALA A 672 19.33 -6.43 109.44
C ALA A 672 18.85 -7.54 108.47
N ALA A 673 17.99 -8.45 108.92
CA ALA A 673 17.43 -9.52 108.11
C ALA A 673 16.49 -8.98 107.01
N LEU A 674 15.62 -8.00 107.32
CA LEU A 674 14.76 -7.33 106.34
C LEU A 674 15.54 -6.51 105.32
N SER A 675 16.67 -5.92 105.71
CA SER A 675 17.60 -5.26 104.79
C SER A 675 18.21 -6.27 103.79
N ALA A 676 18.65 -7.43 104.29
CA ALA A 676 19.19 -8.50 103.44
C ALA A 676 18.14 -9.06 102.46
N ALA A 677 16.89 -9.27 102.90
CA ALA A 677 15.77 -9.66 102.03
C ALA A 677 15.46 -8.57 100.97
N SER A 678 15.43 -7.30 101.39
CA SER A 678 15.18 -6.15 100.52
C SER A 678 16.26 -6.00 99.43
N GLY A 679 17.52 -6.34 99.74
CA GLY A 679 18.61 -6.38 98.76
C GLY A 679 18.46 -7.46 97.68
N ILE A 680 17.56 -8.44 97.85
CA ILE A 680 17.32 -9.53 96.89
C ILE A 680 16.02 -9.27 96.10
N ASN A 681 14.91 -8.98 96.79
CA ASN A 681 13.69 -8.50 96.13
C ASN A 681 12.90 -7.55 97.07
N PRO A 682 13.02 -6.21 96.89
CA PRO A 682 12.40 -5.23 97.78
C PRO A 682 10.86 -5.13 97.63
N ARG A 683 10.25 -5.90 96.72
CA ARG A 683 8.81 -5.88 96.43
C ARG A 683 8.10 -7.18 96.80
N HIS A 684 8.82 -8.19 97.29
CA HIS A 684 8.22 -9.46 97.72
C HIS A 684 7.21 -9.24 98.85
N GLU A 685 6.10 -9.99 98.85
CA GLU A 685 4.95 -9.64 99.68
C GLU A 685 5.17 -9.94 101.17
N ARG A 686 5.82 -11.07 101.49
CA ARG A 686 6.17 -11.44 102.87
C ARG A 686 7.15 -10.43 103.50
N LEU A 687 8.12 -9.93 102.73
CA LEU A 687 8.99 -8.81 103.14
C LEU A 687 8.19 -7.57 103.53
N LYS A 688 7.17 -7.15 102.77
CA LYS A 688 6.31 -5.99 103.13
C LYS A 688 5.57 -6.25 104.44
N GLN A 689 5.01 -7.45 104.60
CA GLN A 689 4.28 -7.84 105.81
C GLN A 689 5.17 -7.79 107.05
N LEU A 690 6.40 -8.32 106.97
CA LEU A 690 7.37 -8.28 108.06
C LEU A 690 7.92 -6.86 108.32
N GLN A 691 8.08 -6.02 107.29
CA GLN A 691 8.40 -4.59 107.46
C GLN A 691 7.27 -3.82 108.17
N ALA A 692 6.01 -4.10 107.83
CA ALA A 692 4.86 -3.52 108.52
C ALA A 692 4.76 -3.97 109.99
N ALA A 693 5.01 -5.26 110.26
CA ALA A 693 5.06 -5.80 111.62
C ALA A 693 6.19 -5.16 112.46
N LEU A 694 7.37 -4.93 111.87
CA LEU A 694 8.45 -4.16 112.48
C LEU A 694 8.01 -2.73 112.83
N ALA A 695 7.43 -2.02 111.87
CA ALA A 695 6.98 -0.63 112.05
C ALA A 695 5.93 -0.51 113.16
N HIS A 696 4.96 -1.43 113.20
CA HIS A 696 3.91 -1.47 114.23
C HIS A 696 4.47 -1.71 115.64
N ARG A 697 5.45 -2.63 115.79
CA ARG A 697 6.14 -2.83 117.09
C ARG A 697 6.89 -1.55 117.52
N VAL A 698 7.63 -0.91 116.61
CA VAL A 698 8.42 0.30 116.91
C VAL A 698 7.54 1.50 117.29
N ASP A 699 6.39 1.72 116.62
CA ASP A 699 5.47 2.81 117.01
C ASP A 699 4.81 2.56 118.37
N ARG A 700 4.32 1.34 118.61
CA ARG A 700 3.75 0.95 119.91
C ARG A 700 4.72 1.23 121.05
N ASP A 701 5.96 0.78 120.93
CA ASP A 701 6.96 0.89 122.00
C ASP A 701 7.34 2.37 122.25
N ARG A 702 7.42 3.19 121.19
CA ARG A 702 7.59 4.65 121.29
C ARG A 702 6.41 5.33 121.97
N ARG A 703 5.17 4.91 121.65
CA ARG A 703 3.93 5.50 122.16
C ARG A 703 3.72 5.21 123.65
N VAL A 704 4.04 3.99 124.09
CA VAL A 704 4.07 3.61 125.51
C VAL A 704 5.01 4.49 126.32
N ALA A 705 6.23 4.73 125.82
CA ALA A 705 7.19 5.62 126.48
C ALA A 705 6.72 7.08 126.52
N GLY A 706 6.07 7.57 125.46
CA GLY A 706 5.50 8.92 125.39
C GLY A 706 4.39 9.15 126.43
N LEU A 707 3.44 8.22 126.52
CA LEU A 707 2.30 8.29 127.45
C LEU A 707 2.73 8.20 128.92
N ALA A 708 3.75 7.39 129.24
CA ALA A 708 4.30 7.31 130.60
C ALA A 708 4.83 8.67 131.07
N ALA A 709 5.64 9.33 130.25
CA ALA A 709 6.19 10.65 130.54
C ALA A 709 5.12 11.75 130.52
N GLU A 710 4.02 11.58 129.77
CA GLU A 710 2.89 12.51 129.76
C GLU A 710 2.06 12.44 131.04
N ALA A 711 1.80 11.23 131.55
CA ALA A 711 1.14 11.02 132.83
C ALA A 711 1.91 11.66 134.00
N GLU A 712 3.22 11.44 134.05
CA GLU A 712 4.10 12.03 135.08
C GLU A 712 4.07 13.56 135.04
N ARG A 713 4.16 14.18 133.84
CA ARG A 713 4.09 15.64 133.67
C ARG A 713 2.74 16.24 134.08
N ARG A 714 1.62 15.64 133.65
CA ARG A 714 0.27 16.16 133.97
C ARG A 714 -0.04 16.08 135.45
N ASN A 715 0.31 14.97 136.10
CA ASN A 715 0.15 14.81 137.55
C ASN A 715 0.97 15.86 138.33
N ALA A 716 2.22 16.12 137.91
CA ALA A 716 3.05 17.17 138.52
C ALA A 716 2.42 18.58 138.40
N ALA A 717 1.73 18.86 137.28
CA ALA A 717 1.03 20.11 137.01
C ALA A 717 -0.36 20.25 137.69
N GLY A 718 -0.84 19.24 138.40
CA GLY A 718 -2.17 19.23 139.03
C GLY A 718 -3.32 18.80 138.09
N ASP A 719 -3.01 18.39 136.86
CA ASP A 719 -3.97 17.77 135.93
C ASP A 719 -4.09 16.27 136.23
N THR A 720 -4.83 15.95 137.29
CA THR A 720 -5.03 14.58 137.76
C THR A 720 -5.81 13.74 136.73
N ASP A 721 -6.82 14.31 136.07
CA ASP A 721 -7.63 13.61 135.07
C ASP A 721 -6.84 13.32 133.78
N GLY A 722 -6.13 14.30 133.23
CA GLY A 722 -5.30 14.10 132.05
C GLY A 722 -4.12 13.15 132.30
N ALA A 723 -3.66 12.99 133.55
CA ALA A 723 -2.71 11.96 133.94
C ALA A 723 -3.34 10.55 134.02
N ILE A 724 -4.54 10.43 134.58
CA ILE A 724 -5.31 9.17 134.60
C ILE A 724 -5.61 8.68 133.18
N LEU A 725 -5.97 9.59 132.27
CA LEU A 725 -6.21 9.27 130.86
C LEU A 725 -4.95 8.76 130.17
N ALA A 726 -3.81 9.44 130.30
CA ALA A 726 -2.54 9.01 129.70
C ALA A 726 -2.09 7.62 130.21
N LEU A 727 -2.39 7.27 131.48
CA LEU A 727 -2.14 5.93 132.02
C LEU A 727 -3.11 4.87 131.47
N ASN A 728 -4.40 5.20 131.29
CA ASN A 728 -5.35 4.29 130.67
C ASN A 728 -4.99 4.01 129.19
N ASP A 729 -4.60 5.03 128.43
CA ASP A 729 -4.15 4.87 127.04
C ASP A 729 -2.88 4.01 126.94
N LEU A 730 -1.99 4.10 127.94
CA LEU A 730 -0.80 3.25 128.03
C LEU A 730 -1.18 1.80 128.32
N ILE A 731 -2.06 1.56 129.30
CA ILE A 731 -2.55 0.22 129.67
C ILE A 731 -3.33 -0.40 128.49
N ALA A 732 -4.05 0.38 127.69
CA ALA A 732 -4.71 -0.11 126.48
C ALA A 732 -3.71 -0.59 125.40
N LEU A 733 -2.47 -0.07 125.39
CA LEU A 733 -1.39 -0.51 124.48
C LEU A 733 -0.54 -1.65 125.07
N VAL A 734 -0.43 -1.75 126.40
CA VAL A 734 0.27 -2.82 127.14
C VAL A 734 -0.52 -3.15 128.41
N PRO A 735 -1.50 -4.08 128.34
CA PRO A 735 -2.40 -4.40 129.46
C PRO A 735 -1.69 -4.83 130.75
N ASP A 736 -0.58 -5.57 130.62
CA ASP A 736 0.18 -6.13 131.73
C ASP A 736 1.14 -5.12 132.41
N ASN A 737 1.04 -3.82 132.09
CA ASN A 737 1.92 -2.80 132.67
C ASN A 737 1.53 -2.45 134.12
N ALA A 738 1.93 -3.31 135.06
CA ALA A 738 1.65 -3.18 136.49
C ALA A 738 2.03 -1.82 137.10
N LYS A 739 3.12 -1.16 136.62
CA LYS A 739 3.55 0.16 137.11
C LYS A 739 2.54 1.25 136.73
N ALA A 740 2.03 1.23 135.51
CA ALA A 740 1.03 2.20 135.05
C ALA A 740 -0.29 2.03 135.81
N THR A 741 -0.78 0.79 135.95
CA THR A 741 -2.03 0.46 136.65
C THR A 741 -2.01 0.93 138.12
N ALA A 742 -0.96 0.58 138.86
CA ALA A 742 -0.83 0.99 140.27
C ALA A 742 -0.79 2.52 140.46
N THR A 743 -0.18 3.23 139.50
CA THR A 743 -0.07 4.70 139.53
C THR A 743 -1.42 5.37 139.27
N ARG A 744 -2.20 4.85 138.33
CA ARG A 744 -3.55 5.36 137.99
C ARG A 744 -4.48 5.32 139.19
N ASP A 745 -4.52 4.19 139.88
CA ASP A 745 -5.52 3.94 140.93
C ASP A 745 -5.30 4.83 142.17
N ALA A 746 -4.07 5.27 142.42
CA ALA A 746 -3.76 6.27 143.43
C ALA A 746 -4.34 7.65 143.08
N LEU A 747 -4.29 8.06 141.81
CA LEU A 747 -4.77 9.36 141.34
C LEU A 747 -6.30 9.45 141.30
N VAL A 748 -6.98 8.38 140.89
CA VAL A 748 -8.46 8.31 140.86
C VAL A 748 -9.03 8.62 142.25
N ARG A 749 -8.53 7.94 143.30
CA ARG A 749 -9.00 8.11 144.68
C ARG A 749 -8.82 9.55 145.20
N ALA A 750 -7.75 10.24 144.81
CA ALA A 750 -7.49 11.62 145.22
C ALA A 750 -8.34 12.67 144.49
N ARG A 751 -8.78 12.36 143.25
CA ARG A 751 -9.67 13.22 142.47
C ARG A 751 -11.09 13.20 143.02
N ASP A 752 -11.65 12.01 143.24
CA ASP A 752 -13.09 11.84 143.45
C ASP A 752 -13.56 12.50 144.75
N ALA A 753 -12.80 12.37 145.84
CA ALA A 753 -13.06 13.02 147.12
C ALA A 753 -13.10 14.56 147.05
N ALA A 754 -12.37 15.18 146.11
CA ALA A 754 -12.37 16.63 145.94
C ALA A 754 -13.51 17.12 145.02
N ASN A 755 -13.90 16.33 144.01
CA ASN A 755 -15.02 16.63 143.12
C ASN A 755 -16.37 16.58 143.85
N GLU A 756 -16.56 15.64 144.78
CA GLU A 756 -17.79 15.51 145.58
C GLU A 756 -18.08 16.76 146.43
N ALA A 757 -17.06 17.31 147.09
CA ALA A 757 -17.17 18.57 147.83
C ALA A 757 -17.42 19.78 146.90
N LEU A 758 -16.78 19.83 145.73
CA LEU A 758 -17.00 20.90 144.75
C LEU A 758 -18.40 20.85 144.10
N SER A 759 -19.05 19.69 143.98
CA SER A 759 -20.43 19.63 143.48
C SER A 759 -21.38 20.35 144.44
N ARG A 760 -21.27 20.05 145.75
CA ARG A 760 -22.09 20.68 146.81
C ARG A 760 -21.97 22.22 146.81
N ALA A 761 -20.84 22.78 146.38
CA ALA A 761 -20.67 24.22 146.18
C ALA A 761 -21.39 24.77 144.93
N LYS A 762 -21.34 24.04 143.81
CA LYS A 762 -21.95 24.45 142.53
C LYS A 762 -23.47 24.51 142.60
N ASP A 763 -24.10 23.52 143.23
CA ASP A 763 -25.56 23.41 143.29
C ASP A 763 -26.18 24.57 144.09
N ALA A 764 -25.50 25.01 145.16
CA ALA A 764 -25.87 26.20 145.91
C ALA A 764 -25.74 27.49 145.08
N LEU A 765 -24.67 27.66 144.30
CA LEU A 765 -24.51 28.82 143.41
C LEU A 765 -25.57 28.84 142.30
N ALA A 766 -25.82 27.71 141.65
CA ALA A 766 -26.83 27.57 140.60
C ALA A 766 -28.25 27.88 141.12
N SER A 767 -28.52 27.58 142.40
CA SER A 767 -29.76 27.94 143.08
C SER A 767 -29.91 29.44 143.41
N GLY A 768 -28.93 30.28 143.11
CA GLY A 768 -28.85 31.66 143.61
C GLY A 768 -28.62 31.76 145.14
N ARG A 769 -28.30 30.65 145.81
CA ARG A 769 -28.02 30.57 147.25
C ARG A 769 -26.53 30.80 147.50
N TYR A 770 -26.07 32.00 147.13
CA TYR A 770 -24.65 32.39 147.08
C TYR A 770 -23.87 32.07 148.36
N ASP A 771 -24.48 32.18 149.53
CA ASP A 771 -23.78 32.01 150.81
C ASP A 771 -23.49 30.53 151.15
N LEU A 772 -24.42 29.62 150.84
CA LEU A 772 -24.22 28.16 150.96
C LEU A 772 -23.09 27.66 150.03
N ALA A 773 -22.94 28.30 148.87
CA ALA A 773 -21.91 27.95 147.89
C ALA A 773 -20.48 28.19 148.40
N LEU A 774 -20.28 29.15 149.30
CA LEU A 774 -18.95 29.51 149.82
C LEU A 774 -18.39 28.47 150.80
N GLY A 775 -19.24 27.80 151.57
CA GLY A 775 -18.82 26.82 152.59
C GLY A 775 -18.22 25.56 151.97
N ALA A 776 -18.91 24.94 151.00
CA ALA A 776 -18.50 23.67 150.42
C ALA A 776 -17.20 23.73 149.58
N VAL A 777 -16.79 24.91 149.11
CA VAL A 777 -15.48 25.09 148.42
C VAL A 777 -14.32 24.77 149.36
N ALA A 778 -14.43 25.11 150.66
CA ALA A 778 -13.34 24.95 151.62
C ALA A 778 -13.04 23.48 151.97
N GLU A 779 -14.04 22.59 151.91
CA GLU A 779 -13.82 21.14 152.12
C GLU A 779 -13.03 20.53 150.95
N ALA A 780 -13.35 20.93 149.71
CA ALA A 780 -12.67 20.44 148.52
C ALA A 780 -11.18 20.83 148.50
N GLU A 781 -10.85 22.05 148.97
CA GLU A 781 -9.46 22.57 149.04
C GLU A 781 -8.56 21.70 149.94
N LYS A 782 -9.14 20.97 150.90
CA LYS A 782 -8.42 20.04 151.79
C LYS A 782 -8.23 18.65 151.18
N ALA A 783 -9.18 18.17 150.36
CA ALA A 783 -9.15 16.82 149.78
C ALA A 783 -8.12 16.68 148.65
N ASN A 784 -7.98 17.71 147.81
CA ASN A 784 -6.91 17.79 146.81
C ASN A 784 -6.39 19.24 146.74
N PRO A 785 -5.33 19.60 147.50
CA PRO A 785 -4.77 20.95 147.53
C PRO A 785 -4.20 21.45 146.19
N LYS A 786 -4.08 20.58 145.18
CA LYS A 786 -3.59 20.92 143.83
C LYS A 786 -4.71 21.06 142.80
N LEU A 787 -5.97 20.81 143.15
CA LEU A 787 -7.09 20.81 142.19
C LEU A 787 -7.32 22.25 141.65
N PRO A 788 -7.00 22.56 140.38
CA PRO A 788 -7.08 23.93 139.87
C PRO A 788 -8.51 24.48 139.84
N ALA A 789 -9.48 23.57 139.84
CA ALA A 789 -10.91 23.84 139.86
C ALA A 789 -11.44 24.46 141.17
N LEU A 790 -10.58 24.84 142.13
CA LEU A 790 -11.00 25.40 143.44
C LEU A 790 -10.60 26.87 143.65
N ALA A 791 -9.40 27.25 143.20
CA ALA A 791 -8.69 28.52 143.49
C ALA A 791 -9.31 29.79 142.86
N GLY A 792 -10.63 29.91 142.87
CA GLY A 792 -11.38 31.06 142.37
C GLY A 792 -12.91 30.89 142.38
N TRP A 793 -13.48 29.82 142.96
CA TRP A 793 -14.94 29.73 143.10
C TRP A 793 -15.48 30.73 144.13
N ARG A 794 -14.74 30.90 145.23
CA ARG A 794 -14.97 31.92 146.27
C ARG A 794 -15.26 33.30 145.67
N ASP A 795 -14.42 33.76 144.75
CA ASP A 795 -14.57 35.06 144.09
C ASP A 795 -15.64 35.05 142.98
N LYS A 796 -15.76 33.96 142.21
CA LYS A 796 -16.80 33.82 141.18
C LYS A 796 -18.21 33.91 141.76
N ILE A 797 -18.45 33.28 142.91
CA ILE A 797 -19.74 33.30 143.62
C ILE A 797 -20.12 34.76 143.97
N GLN A 798 -19.20 35.53 144.53
CA GLN A 798 -19.44 36.93 144.89
C GLN A 798 -19.56 37.86 143.66
N ALA A 799 -18.73 37.65 142.64
CA ALA A 799 -18.73 38.46 141.43
C ALA A 799 -19.95 38.21 140.51
N ALA A 800 -20.53 37.00 140.53
CA ALA A 800 -21.71 36.67 139.75
C ALA A 800 -22.94 37.50 140.19
N ARG A 801 -23.20 37.53 141.51
CA ARG A 801 -24.28 38.30 142.15
C ARG A 801 -24.30 39.76 141.68
N LYS A 802 -23.15 40.45 141.80
CA LYS A 802 -23.01 41.88 141.49
C LYS A 802 -23.03 42.23 139.99
N ARG A 803 -22.85 41.26 139.09
CA ARG A 803 -22.87 41.50 137.62
C ARG A 803 -24.28 41.38 137.02
N ALA A 804 -25.10 40.48 137.54
CA ALA A 804 -26.46 40.23 137.03
C ALA A 804 -27.34 41.50 137.10
N GLU A 805 -27.27 42.21 138.22
CA GLU A 805 -28.01 43.47 138.49
C GLU A 805 -27.64 44.60 137.48
N ALA A 806 -26.39 44.67 137.05
CA ALA A 806 -25.86 45.76 136.23
C ALA A 806 -26.11 45.58 134.72
N VAL A 807 -26.02 44.34 134.21
CA VAL A 807 -26.12 44.08 132.75
C VAL A 807 -27.55 44.28 132.23
N ALA A 808 -28.55 43.91 133.04
CA ALA A 808 -29.97 44.04 132.66
C ALA A 808 -30.39 45.50 132.44
N ALA A 809 -29.90 46.43 133.27
CA ALA A 809 -30.18 47.85 133.18
C ALA A 809 -29.61 48.50 131.89
N SER A 810 -28.39 48.11 131.50
CA SER A 810 -27.67 48.73 130.38
C SER A 810 -28.26 48.37 129.01
N ARG A 811 -28.54 47.09 128.76
CA ARG A 811 -28.98 46.58 127.44
C ARG A 811 -30.29 47.22 126.95
N LEU A 812 -31.19 47.57 127.87
CA LEU A 812 -32.45 48.22 127.56
C LEU A 812 -32.26 49.56 126.81
N ALA A 813 -31.30 50.38 127.23
CA ALA A 813 -31.03 51.68 126.61
C ALA A 813 -30.42 51.57 125.19
N THR A 814 -29.75 50.45 124.87
CA THR A 814 -29.14 50.23 123.55
C THR A 814 -30.19 50.02 122.47
N ALA A 815 -31.29 49.32 122.78
CA ALA A 815 -32.33 49.03 121.81
C ALA A 815 -33.04 50.30 121.30
N GLU A 816 -33.37 51.22 122.21
CA GLU A 816 -34.04 52.49 121.89
C GLU A 816 -33.24 53.32 120.86
N LYS A 817 -31.90 53.24 120.91
CA LYS A 817 -30.99 53.96 120.02
C LYS A 817 -31.00 53.43 118.58
N LEU A 818 -30.89 52.11 118.39
CA LEU A 818 -30.77 51.50 117.06
C LEU A 818 -32.02 51.78 116.20
N PHE A 819 -33.20 51.74 116.80
CA PHE A 819 -34.45 52.00 116.08
C PHE A 819 -34.47 53.38 115.40
N ALA A 820 -33.95 54.40 116.07
CA ALA A 820 -33.92 55.77 115.55
C ALA A 820 -33.05 55.92 114.29
N GLN A 821 -32.13 55.00 114.04
CA GLN A 821 -31.15 55.08 112.94
C GLN A 821 -31.63 54.47 111.62
N LYS A 822 -32.84 53.87 111.59
CA LYS A 822 -33.39 53.10 110.45
C LYS A 822 -32.57 51.86 110.07
N ASP A 823 -31.63 51.41 110.92
CA ASP A 823 -31.26 50.00 110.97
C ASP A 823 -32.42 49.23 111.60
N ILE A 824 -33.36 48.88 110.72
CA ILE A 824 -34.62 48.27 111.09
C ILE A 824 -34.41 46.87 111.70
N PRO A 825 -33.64 45.93 111.10
CA PRO A 825 -33.37 44.62 111.70
C PRO A 825 -32.56 44.68 113.01
N GLY A 826 -31.59 45.59 113.13
CA GLY A 826 -30.70 45.63 114.30
C GLY A 826 -31.40 45.97 115.62
N ALA A 827 -32.49 46.74 115.57
CA ALA A 827 -33.15 47.28 116.75
C ALA A 827 -33.93 46.24 117.59
N ASP A 828 -34.53 45.21 116.98
CA ASP A 828 -35.34 44.22 117.71
C ASP A 828 -34.48 43.29 118.57
N ALA A 829 -33.33 42.87 118.03
CA ALA A 829 -32.42 41.93 118.69
C ALA A 829 -31.91 42.46 120.05
N ALA A 830 -31.66 43.77 120.16
CA ALA A 830 -31.14 44.39 121.36
C ALA A 830 -32.14 44.40 122.53
N LEU A 831 -33.45 44.49 122.26
CA LEU A 831 -34.48 44.64 123.29
C LEU A 831 -34.70 43.36 124.10
N ARG A 832 -34.68 42.20 123.43
CA ARG A 832 -34.91 40.88 124.06
C ARG A 832 -33.80 40.55 125.07
N ALA A 833 -32.54 40.80 124.68
CA ALA A 833 -31.35 40.52 125.48
C ALA A 833 -31.25 41.25 126.84
N ALA A 834 -32.11 42.25 127.11
CA ALA A 834 -32.11 42.99 128.38
C ALA A 834 -32.82 42.25 129.54
N ARG A 835 -33.85 41.44 129.25
CA ARG A 835 -34.68 40.79 130.29
C ARG A 835 -34.07 39.51 130.88
N GLU A 836 -33.12 38.90 130.16
CA GLU A 836 -32.53 37.60 130.50
C GLU A 836 -31.28 37.72 131.39
N ALA A 837 -30.82 38.94 131.68
CA ALA A 837 -29.47 39.18 132.21
C ALA A 837 -29.33 39.16 133.74
N GLY A 838 -30.44 39.18 134.48
CA GLY A 838 -30.44 39.24 135.95
C GLY A 838 -31.66 39.97 136.53
N PRO A 839 -31.76 40.10 137.87
CA PRO A 839 -32.80 40.91 138.50
C PRO A 839 -32.65 42.38 138.09
N LEU A 840 -33.61 42.89 137.32
CA LEU A 840 -33.69 44.30 136.96
C LEU A 840 -33.91 45.17 138.19
N PRO A 841 -33.17 46.29 138.36
CA PRO A 841 -33.57 47.37 139.25
C PRO A 841 -35.00 47.82 138.91
N SER A 842 -35.87 47.86 139.92
CA SER A 842 -37.34 47.94 139.76
C SER A 842 -37.82 49.10 138.88
N ALA A 843 -37.09 50.22 138.86
CA ALA A 843 -37.41 51.42 138.11
C ALA A 843 -37.41 51.29 136.57
N LEU A 844 -36.76 50.26 136.00
CA LEU A 844 -36.49 50.21 134.55
C LEU A 844 -37.43 49.33 133.71
N ALA A 845 -38.24 48.47 134.32
CA ALA A 845 -38.98 47.42 133.59
C ALA A 845 -40.03 47.93 132.57
N GLY A 846 -40.56 49.14 132.75
CA GLY A 846 -41.69 49.67 131.97
C GLY A 846 -41.37 50.05 130.51
N LYS A 847 -40.25 50.74 130.27
CA LYS A 847 -39.89 51.28 128.94
C LYS A 847 -39.73 50.19 127.87
N ALA A 848 -39.31 48.99 128.30
CA ALA A 848 -38.98 47.83 127.48
C ALA A 848 -40.13 47.22 126.64
N ARG A 849 -41.30 47.86 126.53
CA ARG A 849 -42.49 47.30 125.86
C ARG A 849 -42.90 48.03 124.58
N ASP A 850 -42.69 49.34 124.48
CA ASP A 850 -43.21 50.11 123.33
C ASP A 850 -42.40 49.89 122.04
N LEU A 851 -41.08 49.92 122.17
CA LEU A 851 -40.09 50.02 121.09
C LEU A 851 -40.28 49.01 119.94
N SER A 852 -40.57 47.74 120.27
CA SER A 852 -40.53 46.62 119.31
C SER A 852 -41.43 46.81 118.09
N ARG A 853 -42.64 47.38 118.27
CA ARG A 853 -43.68 47.46 117.23
C ARG A 853 -43.32 48.24 115.96
N ARG A 854 -42.29 49.08 116.00
CA ARG A 854 -42.04 50.11 114.96
C ARG A 854 -41.20 49.60 113.79
N ILE A 855 -40.79 48.34 113.82
CA ILE A 855 -39.71 47.76 113.00
C ILE A 855 -40.19 47.22 111.64
N GLU A 856 -41.33 46.57 111.54
CA GLU A 856 -41.55 45.56 110.48
C GLU A 856 -41.77 46.12 109.04
N ALA A 857 -41.98 47.43 108.87
CA ALA A 857 -42.47 48.02 107.61
C ALA A 857 -41.41 48.32 106.52
N GLY A 858 -40.11 48.09 106.74
CA GLY A 858 -39.04 48.72 105.95
C GLY A 858 -38.67 48.10 104.59
N LEU A 859 -38.92 46.80 104.36
CA LEU A 859 -38.05 45.98 103.50
C LEU A 859 -38.44 45.84 102.00
N ALA A 860 -39.60 46.36 101.56
CA ALA A 860 -40.29 45.83 100.37
C ALA A 860 -39.95 46.43 98.98
N ARG A 861 -39.00 47.37 98.82
CA ARG A 861 -38.99 48.30 97.65
C ARG A 861 -38.01 48.05 96.48
N GLN A 862 -37.14 47.03 96.50
CA GLN A 862 -35.89 47.04 95.70
C GLN A 862 -35.90 46.37 94.29
N ALA A 863 -37.03 45.86 93.78
CA ALA A 863 -37.01 44.80 92.75
C ALA A 863 -37.04 45.18 91.23
N ALA A 864 -37.25 46.44 90.84
CA ALA A 864 -37.85 46.74 89.51
C ALA A 864 -36.92 46.85 88.27
N ALA A 865 -35.60 46.99 88.42
CA ALA A 865 -34.77 47.72 87.44
C ALA A 865 -34.17 46.94 86.23
N ARG A 866 -34.74 45.84 85.74
CA ARG A 866 -34.03 44.86 84.86
C ARG A 866 -34.47 44.71 83.38
N ARG A 867 -35.23 45.64 82.78
CA ARG A 867 -35.98 45.37 81.51
C ARG A 867 -35.47 45.98 80.18
N GLU A 868 -34.51 46.89 80.15
CA GLU A 868 -34.38 47.84 79.01
C GLU A 868 -33.54 47.37 77.80
N GLN A 869 -32.69 46.36 77.94
CA GLN A 869 -31.51 46.19 77.07
C GLN A 869 -31.74 45.59 75.65
N ALA A 870 -32.97 45.22 75.27
CA ALA A 870 -33.21 44.31 74.13
C ALA A 870 -33.29 44.96 72.72
N ASN A 871 -33.58 46.25 72.58
CA ASN A 871 -34.16 46.80 71.34
C ASN A 871 -33.19 47.21 70.19
N ARG A 872 -31.87 47.07 70.32
CA ARG A 872 -30.90 47.74 69.41
C ARG A 872 -30.53 47.02 68.10
N VAL A 873 -30.98 45.78 67.85
CA VAL A 873 -30.40 44.91 66.79
C VAL A 873 -31.07 45.05 65.40
N ARG A 874 -32.28 45.61 65.32
CA ARG A 874 -33.18 45.43 64.15
C ARG A 874 -32.93 46.33 62.93
N THR A 875 -32.19 47.44 63.07
CA THR A 875 -32.24 48.58 62.12
C THR A 875 -31.23 48.55 60.96
N THR A 876 -30.24 47.67 60.97
CA THR A 876 -29.09 47.74 60.03
C THR A 876 -29.29 47.03 58.68
N ALA A 877 -30.31 46.18 58.54
CA ALA A 877 -30.43 45.30 57.36
C ALA A 877 -31.13 45.93 56.14
N GLN A 878 -31.85 47.04 56.28
CA GLN A 878 -32.79 47.53 55.25
C GLN A 878 -32.19 48.49 54.21
N THR A 879 -30.97 49.00 54.42
CA THR A 879 -30.38 50.05 53.56
C THR A 879 -29.65 49.52 52.32
N ALA A 880 -29.22 48.25 52.30
CA ALA A 880 -28.28 47.75 51.29
C ALA A 880 -28.88 47.44 49.90
N ASP A 881 -30.19 47.16 49.78
CA ASP A 881 -30.78 46.75 48.48
C ASP A 881 -31.12 47.92 47.55
N ALA A 882 -31.32 49.12 48.10
CA ALA A 882 -31.67 50.31 47.32
C ALA A 882 -30.56 50.71 46.34
N ASP A 883 -29.31 50.77 46.82
CA ASP A 883 -28.14 51.18 46.05
C ASP A 883 -27.79 50.24 44.88
N ARG A 884 -28.30 49.00 44.88
CA ARG A 884 -28.09 48.05 43.78
C ARG A 884 -28.91 48.44 42.55
N ARG A 885 -30.21 48.74 42.76
CA ARG A 885 -31.16 49.03 41.68
C ARG A 885 -30.81 50.32 40.93
N ALA A 886 -30.36 51.34 41.65
CA ALA A 886 -29.93 52.62 41.07
C ALA A 886 -28.78 52.48 40.06
N ARG A 887 -27.80 51.60 40.34
CA ARG A 887 -26.61 51.39 39.50
C ARG A 887 -26.95 50.70 38.17
N CYS A 888 -27.77 49.65 38.17
CA CYS A 888 -28.21 49.01 36.93
C CYS A 888 -28.96 49.98 35.99
N ALA A 889 -29.84 50.82 36.54
CA ALA A 889 -30.58 51.81 35.77
C ALA A 889 -29.68 52.87 35.09
N ALA A 890 -28.53 53.19 35.68
CA ALA A 890 -27.55 54.10 35.07
C ALA A 890 -26.84 53.44 33.86
N ILE A 891 -26.31 52.22 34.04
CA ILE A 891 -25.56 51.49 33.00
C ILE A 891 -26.46 51.19 31.79
N GLY A 892 -27.73 50.81 32.01
CA GLY A 892 -28.68 50.56 30.93
C GLY A 892 -28.95 51.78 30.04
N ARG A 893 -29.02 52.98 30.62
CA ARG A 893 -29.14 54.23 29.84
C ARG A 893 -27.87 54.53 29.03
N GLN A 894 -26.69 54.32 29.62
CA GLN A 894 -25.41 54.53 28.96
C GLN A 894 -25.24 53.60 27.74
N ALA A 895 -25.54 52.30 27.90
CA ALA A 895 -25.49 51.31 26.84
C ALA A 895 -26.45 51.64 25.68
N ALA A 896 -27.67 52.10 26.01
CA ALA A 896 -28.67 52.51 25.02
C ALA A 896 -28.26 53.79 24.26
N ALA A 897 -27.61 54.74 24.93
CA ALA A 897 -27.07 55.94 24.27
C ALA A 897 -25.98 55.57 23.26
N LYS A 898 -24.99 54.75 23.65
CA LYS A 898 -23.93 54.27 22.74
C LYS A 898 -24.48 53.53 21.52
N ARG A 899 -25.45 52.63 21.72
CA ARG A 899 -26.07 51.87 20.61
C ARG A 899 -26.79 52.78 19.63
N SER A 900 -27.48 53.81 20.13
CA SER A 900 -28.20 54.79 19.30
C SER A 900 -27.24 55.76 18.58
N GLY A 901 -26.06 56.03 19.17
CA GLY A 901 -24.98 56.80 18.55
C GLY A 901 -24.05 56.01 17.62
N GLY A 902 -24.37 54.75 17.29
CA GLY A 902 -23.58 53.89 16.39
C GLY A 902 -22.37 53.20 17.01
N ASP A 903 -22.02 53.47 18.28
CA ASP A 903 -20.98 52.73 19.01
C ASP A 903 -21.52 51.36 19.48
N HIS A 904 -21.74 50.47 18.52
CA HIS A 904 -22.19 49.10 18.78
C HIS A 904 -21.18 48.31 19.63
N ALA A 905 -19.87 48.54 19.47
CA ALA A 905 -18.82 47.82 20.18
C ALA A 905 -18.65 48.26 21.66
N GLY A 906 -18.90 49.54 21.98
CA GLY A 906 -18.99 50.03 23.34
C GLY A 906 -20.33 49.73 23.98
N ALA A 907 -21.43 49.76 23.22
CA ALA A 907 -22.74 49.33 23.71
C ALA A 907 -22.75 47.87 24.18
N ILE A 908 -22.15 46.95 23.42
CA ILE A 908 -22.05 45.52 23.80
C ILE A 908 -21.34 45.35 25.16
N ARG A 909 -20.21 46.03 25.40
CA ARG A 909 -19.50 45.99 26.70
C ARG A 909 -20.34 46.53 27.86
N ASP A 910 -21.06 47.63 27.64
CA ASP A 910 -21.91 48.22 28.67
C ASP A 910 -23.12 47.32 28.99
N TYR A 911 -23.75 46.70 27.98
CA TYR A 911 -24.84 45.74 28.18
C TYR A 911 -24.37 44.45 28.86
N GLN A 912 -23.18 43.93 28.53
CA GLN A 912 -22.58 42.80 29.25
C GLN A 912 -22.25 43.16 30.71
N SER A 913 -21.77 44.38 30.97
CA SER A 913 -21.56 44.89 32.33
C SER A 913 -22.86 45.05 33.12
N LEU A 914 -23.96 45.44 32.45
CA LEU A 914 -25.29 45.48 33.05
C LEU A 914 -25.79 44.08 33.42
N LEU A 915 -25.65 43.09 32.54
CA LEU A 915 -26.08 41.71 32.79
C LEU A 915 -25.32 41.05 33.95
N ASN A 916 -24.07 41.43 34.19
CA ASN A 916 -23.33 40.98 35.38
C ASN A 916 -23.87 41.55 36.71
N LEU A 917 -24.62 42.66 36.69
CA LEU A 917 -25.16 43.33 37.88
C LEU A 917 -26.67 43.11 38.08
N CYS A 918 -27.41 43.00 36.97
CA CYS A 918 -28.84 42.73 36.89
C CYS A 918 -29.11 41.76 35.71
N PRO A 919 -28.90 40.44 35.89
CA PRO A 919 -29.00 39.45 34.81
C PRO A 919 -30.41 39.34 34.22
N ASP A 920 -31.44 39.63 35.02
CA ASP A 920 -32.86 39.55 34.63
C ASP A 920 -33.28 40.64 33.60
N THR A 921 -32.33 41.44 33.09
CA THR A 921 -32.59 42.53 32.14
C THR A 921 -32.71 42.00 30.71
N CYS A 922 -33.81 41.30 30.39
CA CYS A 922 -34.04 40.63 29.09
C CYS A 922 -33.73 41.50 27.85
N GLN A 923 -34.06 42.79 27.91
CA GLN A 923 -33.80 43.75 26.83
C GLN A 923 -32.30 43.91 26.50
N ALA A 924 -31.40 43.71 27.47
CA ALA A 924 -29.96 43.81 27.26
C ALA A 924 -29.43 42.69 26.36
N TYR A 925 -29.92 41.45 26.50
CA TYR A 925 -29.59 40.34 25.60
C TYR A 925 -29.95 40.67 24.15
N ASN A 926 -31.19 41.12 23.90
CA ASN A 926 -31.62 41.54 22.56
C ASN A 926 -30.78 42.71 22.01
N ASN A 927 -30.40 43.66 22.86
CA ASN A 927 -29.61 44.82 22.42
C ASN A 927 -28.14 44.46 22.12
N VAL A 928 -27.57 43.43 22.75
CA VAL A 928 -26.27 42.84 22.35
C VAL A 928 -26.41 42.15 20.99
N GLY A 929 -27.42 41.29 20.82
CA GLY A 929 -27.70 40.61 19.54
C GLY A 929 -27.90 41.60 18.38
N ALA A 930 -28.73 42.62 18.58
CA ALA A 930 -28.97 43.67 17.59
C ALA A 930 -27.69 44.45 17.23
N SER A 931 -26.83 44.72 18.21
CA SER A 931 -25.55 45.42 17.97
C SER A 931 -24.55 44.56 17.18
N LEU A 932 -24.51 43.24 17.43
CA LEU A 932 -23.72 42.29 16.63
C LEU A 932 -24.27 42.14 15.21
N PHE A 933 -25.60 42.07 15.05
CA PHE A 933 -26.25 41.96 13.74
C PHE A 933 -26.03 43.22 12.88
N SER A 934 -26.09 44.42 13.47
CA SER A 934 -25.75 45.68 12.80
C SER A 934 -24.28 45.74 12.35
N LEU A 935 -23.37 45.13 13.11
CA LEU A 935 -21.95 44.98 12.74
C LEU A 935 -21.70 43.85 11.71
N GLY A 936 -22.74 43.15 11.26
CA GLY A 936 -22.65 42.06 10.27
C GLY A 936 -22.38 40.67 10.85
N TYR A 937 -22.11 40.57 12.15
CA TYR A 937 -21.83 39.32 12.87
C TYR A 937 -23.12 38.51 13.15
N ALA A 938 -23.75 38.05 12.07
CA ALA A 938 -25.06 37.41 12.11
C ALA A 938 -25.04 36.05 12.81
N ALA A 939 -23.93 35.29 12.73
CA ALA A 939 -23.81 33.99 13.42
C ALA A 939 -23.65 34.17 14.94
N GLU A 940 -22.91 35.20 15.33
CA GLU A 940 -22.60 35.58 16.70
C GLU A 940 -23.78 36.28 17.38
N SER A 941 -24.63 36.97 16.61
CA SER A 941 -25.84 37.63 17.14
C SER A 941 -26.95 36.67 17.57
N LEU A 942 -27.07 35.50 16.93
CA LEU A 942 -28.20 34.59 17.13
C LEU A 942 -28.34 34.08 18.58
N PRO A 943 -27.28 33.58 19.26
CA PRO A 943 -27.39 33.15 20.65
C PRO A 943 -27.87 34.24 21.61
N TRP A 944 -27.56 35.52 21.36
CA TRP A 944 -28.02 36.64 22.18
C TRP A 944 -29.51 36.96 21.97
N PHE A 945 -30.03 36.73 20.75
CA PHE A 945 -31.48 36.75 20.53
C PHE A 945 -32.17 35.54 21.16
N ASP A 946 -31.57 34.35 21.11
CA ASP A 946 -32.13 33.14 21.74
C ASP A 946 -32.22 33.29 23.27
N GLU A 947 -31.21 33.86 23.94
CA GLU A 947 -31.30 34.19 25.38
C GLU A 947 -32.35 35.28 25.68
N ALA A 948 -32.52 36.27 24.81
CA ALA A 948 -33.57 37.27 24.96
C ALA A 948 -34.97 36.63 24.88
N VAL A 949 -35.18 35.70 23.94
CA VAL A 949 -36.42 34.91 23.80
C VAL A 949 -36.63 33.99 25.01
N LYS A 950 -35.60 33.38 25.59
CA LYS A 950 -35.75 32.61 26.85
C LYS A 950 -36.16 33.49 28.03
N CYS A 951 -35.59 34.69 28.12
CA CYS A 951 -35.84 35.62 29.21
C CYS A 951 -37.25 36.25 29.15
N ALA A 952 -37.76 36.54 27.95
CA ALA A 952 -39.13 36.99 27.73
C ALA A 952 -39.75 36.31 26.48
N PRO A 953 -40.32 35.09 26.61
CA PRO A 953 -40.83 34.32 25.47
C PRO A 953 -41.95 35.01 24.70
N ASP A 954 -42.81 35.76 25.40
CA ASP A 954 -43.95 36.45 24.80
C ASP A 954 -43.53 37.66 23.95
N GLU A 955 -42.36 38.26 24.22
CA GLU A 955 -41.87 39.44 23.50
C GLU A 955 -41.58 39.11 22.03
N ARG A 956 -42.47 39.61 21.16
CA ARG A 956 -42.43 39.35 19.73
C ARG A 956 -41.15 39.89 19.08
N LEU A 957 -40.65 41.04 19.51
CA LEU A 957 -39.46 41.67 18.93
C LEU A 957 -38.24 40.73 18.96
N TYR A 958 -38.08 39.97 20.05
CA TYR A 958 -36.94 39.07 20.22
C TYR A 958 -37.06 37.84 19.30
N ARG A 959 -38.28 37.31 19.15
CA ARG A 959 -38.58 36.19 18.24
C ARG A 959 -38.42 36.59 16.76
N ASP A 960 -38.92 37.76 16.37
CA ASP A 960 -38.80 38.26 15.00
C ASP A 960 -37.32 38.54 14.63
N ASN A 961 -36.51 39.06 15.57
CA ASN A 961 -35.06 39.25 15.39
C ASN A 961 -34.29 37.93 15.24
N ALA A 962 -34.59 36.92 16.06
CA ALA A 962 -34.00 35.58 15.95
C ALA A 962 -34.33 34.94 14.59
N ALA A 963 -35.61 34.98 14.18
CA ALA A 963 -36.08 34.40 12.92
C ALA A 963 -35.46 35.08 11.68
N LEU A 964 -35.35 36.42 11.68
CA LEU A 964 -34.68 37.17 10.62
C LEU A 964 -33.20 36.77 10.49
N THR A 965 -32.52 36.60 11.63
CA THR A 965 -31.11 36.19 11.70
C THR A 965 -30.92 34.78 11.16
N GLN A 966 -31.76 33.82 11.57
CA GLN A 966 -31.75 32.46 11.04
C GLN A 966 -31.99 32.42 9.51
N LYS A 967 -32.93 33.21 8.99
CA LYS A 967 -33.19 33.31 7.55
C LYS A 967 -31.97 33.80 6.77
N ARG A 968 -31.29 34.84 7.26
CA ARG A 968 -30.08 35.40 6.65
C ARG A 968 -28.93 34.38 6.61
N LEU A 969 -28.76 33.60 7.68
CA LEU A 969 -27.76 32.52 7.75
C LEU A 969 -28.09 31.36 6.81
N ALA A 970 -29.37 30.99 6.67
CA ALA A 970 -29.80 29.92 5.76
C ALA A 970 -29.59 30.29 4.28
N GLN A 971 -29.83 31.54 3.89
CA GLN A 971 -29.58 32.03 2.52
C GLN A 971 -28.09 32.02 2.16
N SER A 972 -27.20 32.12 3.14
CA SER A 972 -25.73 32.06 2.99
C SER A 972 -25.17 30.64 2.82
N ARG A 973 -26.02 29.60 2.77
CA ARG A 973 -25.62 28.18 2.91
C ARG A 973 -26.15 27.21 1.85
N GLN A 974 -26.75 27.67 0.75
CA GLN A 974 -27.16 26.74 -0.32
C GLN A 974 -25.92 26.15 -1.02
N PRO A 975 -25.72 24.82 -1.00
CA PRO A 975 -24.56 24.20 -1.63
C PRO A 975 -24.81 23.96 -3.12
N ASP A 976 -23.74 24.10 -3.89
CA ASP A 976 -23.64 23.69 -5.29
C ASP A 976 -24.02 22.20 -5.46
N PRO A 977 -25.04 21.86 -6.29
CA PRO A 977 -25.49 20.47 -6.46
C PRO A 977 -24.42 19.50 -6.96
N GLU A 978 -23.50 19.95 -7.82
CA GLU A 978 -22.44 19.12 -8.40
C GLU A 978 -21.38 18.78 -7.35
N LYS A 979 -21.06 19.76 -6.49
CA LYS A 979 -20.20 19.54 -5.31
C LYS A 979 -20.88 18.62 -4.30
N ALA A 980 -22.18 18.78 -4.05
CA ALA A 980 -22.94 17.93 -3.13
C ALA A 980 -22.92 16.44 -3.56
N ALA A 981 -23.12 16.16 -4.85
CA ALA A 981 -23.00 14.80 -5.40
C ALA A 981 -21.57 14.24 -5.26
N THR A 982 -20.56 15.03 -5.61
CA THR A 982 -19.14 14.67 -5.50
C THR A 982 -18.75 14.32 -4.05
N CYS A 983 -19.17 15.13 -3.07
CA CYS A 983 -18.91 14.90 -1.65
C CYS A 983 -19.60 13.63 -1.11
N LYS A 984 -20.79 13.28 -1.62
CA LYS A 984 -21.49 12.04 -1.24
C LYS A 984 -20.71 10.80 -1.67
N ALA A 985 -20.27 10.74 -2.93
CA ALA A 985 -19.47 9.61 -3.44
C ALA A 985 -18.10 9.49 -2.73
N ALA A 986 -17.45 10.63 -2.42
CA ALA A 986 -16.23 10.65 -1.63
C ALA A 986 -16.44 10.17 -0.17
N PHE A 987 -17.60 10.47 0.43
CA PHE A 987 -17.99 9.98 1.76
C PHE A 987 -18.28 8.48 1.77
N GLU A 988 -19.01 7.97 0.78
CA GLU A 988 -19.28 6.53 0.62
C GLU A 988 -17.97 5.74 0.42
N THR A 989 -17.01 6.30 -0.32
CA THR A 989 -15.65 5.74 -0.48
C THR A 989 -14.89 5.69 0.85
N ALA A 990 -15.00 6.74 1.68
CA ALA A 990 -14.34 6.80 2.99
C ALA A 990 -14.99 5.83 4.00
N GLU A 991 -16.31 5.68 3.95
CA GLU A 991 -17.08 4.75 4.78
C GLU A 991 -16.76 3.28 4.45
N SER A 992 -16.62 2.94 3.16
CA SER A 992 -16.15 1.62 2.74
C SER A 992 -14.80 1.24 3.37
N ARG A 993 -13.83 2.17 3.37
CA ARG A 993 -12.53 1.99 4.05
C ARG A 993 -12.67 1.83 5.57
N ARG A 994 -13.57 2.60 6.20
CA ARG A 994 -13.86 2.52 7.65
C ARG A 994 -14.47 1.17 8.06
N VAL A 995 -15.24 0.54 7.17
CA VAL A 995 -15.79 -0.81 7.34
C VAL A 995 -14.72 -1.86 7.11
N GLY A 996 -13.91 -1.74 6.05
CA GLY A 996 -12.77 -2.61 5.74
C GLY A 996 -11.56 -2.52 6.68
N GLY A 997 -11.63 -1.75 7.77
CA GLY A 997 -10.59 -1.64 8.79
C GLY A 997 -9.52 -0.56 8.54
N ASP A 998 -9.45 0.03 7.34
CA ASP A 998 -8.57 1.16 7.03
C ASP A 998 -9.09 2.46 7.65
N LEU A 999 -8.89 2.61 8.96
CA LEU A 999 -9.26 3.81 9.71
C LEU A 999 -8.41 5.03 9.33
N SER A 1000 -7.21 4.83 8.77
CA SER A 1000 -6.30 5.91 8.37
C SER A 1000 -6.73 6.53 7.03
N GLY A 1001 -6.90 5.72 5.99
CA GLY A 1001 -7.38 6.18 4.69
C GLY A 1001 -8.87 6.55 4.70
N ALA A 1002 -9.68 6.02 5.63
CA ALA A 1002 -11.00 6.58 5.94
C ALA A 1002 -10.90 8.00 6.50
N MET A 1003 -10.02 8.24 7.50
CA MET A 1003 -9.78 9.58 8.04
C MET A 1003 -9.29 10.58 6.98
N GLU A 1004 -8.46 10.16 6.03
CA GLU A 1004 -8.11 10.99 4.87
C GLU A 1004 -9.27 11.22 3.91
N GLY A 1005 -10.08 10.19 3.66
CA GLY A 1005 -11.29 10.30 2.85
C GLY A 1005 -12.25 11.35 3.39
N TYR A 1006 -12.59 11.27 4.68
CA TYR A 1006 -13.43 12.28 5.33
C TYR A 1006 -12.79 13.67 5.37
N ARG A 1007 -11.45 13.78 5.57
CA ARG A 1007 -10.74 15.07 5.46
C ARG A 1007 -10.93 15.72 4.10
N ARG A 1008 -10.90 14.94 3.00
CA ARG A 1008 -11.23 15.46 1.66
C ARG A 1008 -12.70 15.88 1.57
N VAL A 1009 -13.64 15.07 2.08
CA VAL A 1009 -15.08 15.42 2.11
C VAL A 1009 -15.34 16.75 2.83
N VAL A 1010 -14.78 16.98 4.02
CA VAL A 1010 -15.00 18.24 4.77
C VAL A 1010 -14.18 19.42 4.22
N ALA A 1011 -13.16 19.20 3.40
CA ALA A 1011 -12.47 20.25 2.67
C ALA A 1011 -13.26 20.72 1.43
N THR A 1012 -13.92 19.81 0.73
CA THR A 1012 -14.76 20.13 -0.44
C THR A 1012 -16.18 20.57 -0.04
N CYS A 1013 -16.75 20.00 1.02
CA CYS A 1013 -18.05 20.34 1.58
C CYS A 1013 -17.97 20.53 3.12
N PRO A 1014 -17.62 21.74 3.60
CA PRO A 1014 -17.47 22.04 5.04
C PRO A 1014 -18.73 21.90 5.91
N ASP A 1015 -19.90 21.76 5.28
CA ASP A 1015 -21.20 21.52 5.94
C ASP A 1015 -21.73 20.08 5.73
N PHE A 1016 -20.89 19.13 5.28
CA PHE A 1016 -21.26 17.70 5.21
C PHE A 1016 -21.15 17.06 6.60
N CYS A 1017 -22.12 17.34 7.48
CA CYS A 1017 -22.05 17.07 8.92
C CYS A 1017 -21.67 15.63 9.30
N ALA A 1018 -22.15 14.63 8.54
CA ALA A 1018 -21.89 13.22 8.78
C ALA A 1018 -20.40 12.83 8.67
N ALA A 1019 -19.60 13.56 7.87
CA ALA A 1019 -18.17 13.30 7.76
C ALA A 1019 -17.43 13.62 9.07
N TYR A 1020 -17.76 14.73 9.74
CA TYR A 1020 -17.19 15.04 11.06
C TYR A 1020 -17.56 14.00 12.12
N ASN A 1021 -18.80 13.50 12.10
CA ASN A 1021 -19.24 12.41 12.99
C ASN A 1021 -18.45 11.13 12.73
N ASN A 1022 -18.29 10.71 11.47
CA ASN A 1022 -17.61 9.46 11.15
C ASN A 1022 -16.08 9.56 11.32
N MET A 1023 -15.48 10.76 11.22
CA MET A 1023 -14.12 11.03 11.70
C MET A 1023 -14.00 10.86 13.21
N GLY A 1024 -14.97 11.36 14.00
CA GLY A 1024 -15.02 11.14 15.44
C GLY A 1024 -15.10 9.65 15.78
N LEU A 1025 -15.94 8.88 15.09
CA LEU A 1025 -16.05 7.43 15.26
C LEU A 1025 -14.79 6.67 14.84
N ALA A 1026 -14.09 7.12 13.80
CA ALA A 1026 -12.79 6.56 13.40
C ALA A 1026 -11.69 6.85 14.44
N LEU A 1027 -11.65 8.07 15.00
CA LEU A 1027 -10.73 8.42 16.09
C LEU A 1027 -11.04 7.64 17.37
N HIS A 1028 -12.31 7.36 17.68
CA HIS A 1028 -12.69 6.46 18.78
C HIS A 1028 -12.16 5.03 18.57
N LYS A 1029 -12.32 4.46 17.36
CA LYS A 1029 -11.74 3.15 17.03
C LYS A 1029 -10.19 3.15 17.11
N LEU A 1030 -9.54 4.28 16.84
CA LEU A 1030 -8.10 4.49 17.00
C LEU A 1030 -7.67 4.84 18.45
N GLY A 1031 -8.59 4.80 19.43
CA GLY A 1031 -8.30 5.13 20.84
C GLY A 1031 -8.09 6.63 21.13
N ARG A 1032 -8.22 7.50 20.13
CA ARG A 1032 -7.93 8.96 20.21
C ARG A 1032 -9.16 9.76 20.69
N THR A 1033 -9.81 9.27 21.74
CA THR A 1033 -11.10 9.76 22.28
C THR A 1033 -11.16 11.28 22.48
N ALA A 1034 -10.08 11.89 22.97
CA ALA A 1034 -9.99 13.34 23.17
C ALA A 1034 -10.02 14.15 21.87
N GLN A 1035 -9.43 13.62 20.78
CA GLN A 1035 -9.42 14.25 19.46
C GLN A 1035 -10.77 14.11 18.73
N ALA A 1036 -11.62 13.17 19.15
CA ALA A 1036 -12.93 12.95 18.57
C ALA A 1036 -14.00 13.95 19.05
N LEU A 1037 -13.91 14.43 20.30
CA LEU A 1037 -14.87 15.35 20.90
C LEU A 1037 -15.15 16.62 20.05
N PRO A 1038 -14.14 17.41 19.61
CA PRO A 1038 -14.40 18.61 18.80
C PRO A 1038 -15.00 18.30 17.42
N LEU A 1039 -14.85 17.07 16.90
CA LEU A 1039 -15.46 16.66 15.64
C LEU A 1039 -16.94 16.31 15.80
N PHE A 1040 -17.32 15.62 16.89
CA PHE A 1040 -18.74 15.45 17.24
C PHE A 1040 -19.42 16.79 17.54
N GLU A 1041 -18.72 17.69 18.23
CA GLU A 1041 -19.19 19.05 18.48
C GLU A 1041 -19.34 19.86 17.17
N ARG A 1042 -18.45 19.67 16.18
CA ARG A 1042 -18.59 20.24 14.83
C ARG A 1042 -19.76 19.61 14.06
N ALA A 1043 -19.97 18.30 14.14
CA ALA A 1043 -21.13 17.63 13.54
C ALA A 1043 -22.46 18.14 14.13
N LEU A 1044 -22.54 18.25 15.46
CA LEU A 1044 -23.71 18.74 16.18
C LEU A 1044 -24.00 20.23 15.88
N ARG A 1045 -22.98 21.09 15.80
CA ARG A 1045 -23.15 22.49 15.35
C ARG A 1045 -23.54 22.60 13.86
N CYS A 1046 -23.20 21.59 13.06
CA CYS A 1046 -23.52 21.55 11.64
C CYS A 1046 -24.99 21.13 11.42
N ASN A 1047 -25.48 20.11 12.13
CA ASN A 1047 -26.91 19.79 12.21
C ASN A 1047 -27.37 19.55 13.67
N PRO A 1048 -27.88 20.60 14.36
CA PRO A 1048 -28.35 20.49 15.75
C PRO A 1048 -29.59 19.62 15.96
N LYS A 1049 -30.26 19.18 14.89
CA LYS A 1049 -31.47 18.33 14.97
C LYS A 1049 -31.18 16.84 14.82
N GLU A 1050 -29.93 16.46 14.54
CA GLU A 1050 -29.53 15.05 14.43
C GLU A 1050 -29.19 14.48 15.80
N ASN A 1051 -30.09 13.65 16.35
CA ASN A 1051 -29.92 13.00 17.65
C ASN A 1051 -28.64 12.16 17.70
N LEU A 1052 -28.25 11.49 16.60
CA LEU A 1052 -27.02 10.69 16.55
C LEU A 1052 -25.76 11.53 16.83
N PHE A 1053 -25.71 12.79 16.40
CA PHE A 1053 -24.57 13.68 16.65
C PHE A 1053 -24.56 14.17 18.09
N LYS A 1054 -25.75 14.41 18.67
CA LYS A 1054 -25.92 14.75 20.08
C LYS A 1054 -25.48 13.61 20.99
N ASP A 1055 -25.97 12.40 20.73
CA ASP A 1055 -25.65 11.20 21.52
C ASP A 1055 -24.15 10.89 21.49
N ASN A 1056 -23.52 10.96 20.30
CA ASN A 1056 -22.08 10.75 20.17
C ASN A 1056 -21.26 11.85 20.88
N TYR A 1057 -21.68 13.12 20.83
CA TYR A 1057 -21.05 14.20 21.58
C TYR A 1057 -21.20 14.00 23.09
N GLU A 1058 -22.41 13.79 23.60
CA GLU A 1058 -22.69 13.65 25.03
C GLU A 1058 -22.02 12.42 25.63
N LEU A 1059 -22.05 11.27 24.94
CA LEU A 1059 -21.34 10.05 25.34
C LEU A 1059 -19.83 10.28 25.41
N THR A 1060 -19.26 10.99 24.44
CA THR A 1060 -17.82 11.31 24.41
C THR A 1060 -17.43 12.27 25.53
N ALA A 1061 -18.19 13.35 25.70
CA ALA A 1061 -17.99 14.32 26.77
C ALA A 1061 -18.18 13.69 28.17
N LYS A 1062 -19.09 12.71 28.31
CA LYS A 1062 -19.24 11.92 29.54
C LYS A 1062 -18.03 11.04 29.79
N ARG A 1063 -17.56 10.28 28.77
CA ARG A 1063 -16.38 9.41 28.86
C ARG A 1063 -15.12 10.18 29.28
N LEU A 1064 -14.85 11.32 28.66
CA LEU A 1064 -13.68 12.15 28.98
C LEU A 1064 -13.76 12.72 30.42
N ARG A 1065 -14.91 13.29 30.81
CA ARG A 1065 -15.13 13.76 32.20
C ARG A 1065 -15.09 12.64 33.26
N THR A 1066 -15.28 11.37 32.88
CA THR A 1066 -15.06 10.23 33.78
C THR A 1066 -13.62 9.70 33.77
N ALA A 1067 -12.84 9.97 32.72
CA ALA A 1067 -11.41 9.66 32.68
C ALA A 1067 -10.61 10.69 33.51
N GLU A 1068 -10.90 11.98 33.34
CA GLU A 1068 -10.32 13.10 34.11
C GLU A 1068 -10.65 13.06 35.62
N ARG A 1069 -11.61 12.22 36.03
CA ARG A 1069 -12.02 12.00 37.43
C ARG A 1069 -11.52 10.67 38.03
N ARG A 1070 -10.65 9.95 37.31
CA ARG A 1070 -9.88 8.83 37.86
C ARG A 1070 -8.40 9.23 37.86
N PRO A 1071 -7.71 9.21 39.02
CA PRO A 1071 -6.27 9.41 39.07
C PRO A 1071 -5.52 8.22 38.45
#